data_AF-A0A8S3RW71-F1
#
_entry.id   AF-A0A8S3RW71-F1
#
_cell.length_a   1.000
_cell.length_b   1.000
_cell.length_c   1.000
_cell.angle_alpha   90.00
_cell.angle_beta   90.00
_cell.angle_gamma   90.00
#
_symmetry.space_group_name_H-M   'P 1'
#
loop_
_entity.id
_entity.type
_entity.pdbx_description
1 polymer ?
#
loop_
_entity_poly.entity_id
_entity_poly.type
_entity_poly.pdbx_seq_one_letter_code
_entity_poly.pdbx_strand_id
1 'polypeptide(L)'
;MVLFDNEKICQDKTSITSKHQAIMITKFEENLPKHAVRFQFPLRLAWACTIHKVQGLTTDTAVVSLKNIFAAGMSYVALSRVTSMAGLTIKDFDEKNIYCNEQICKALKQMPLYLTVKDRTIQQNEMVILVHNIQGLIPHINDIRSNSDISSANFVCLTETWLEKETVPSLEGFNFLHRDRYSSYPSKKDVFQQLKSKKHGGVGIYIRNNQHCCPLTLDSVNMECLVIYIKEINSNLVLVYRTETYPSSVFLDELYEVLISLPQENSNTSTIVLGDFNQDLLKKNSSIQQFMTKQGFVQIVSHPTTDGDTLIDHVYLHGNLQVSVEIIQTYYSYHNMVSLHIKLPKFVNQQRFHVVAEKVQGTKVKDDDYMRIGRPITYTWKNEFLNAGATIENYKLYLGSFPGGYDILTIQDDIPGTSTGYNMSRISLIPGIRYYSNVIAYNYAGAHTTSTSDGFIVDQMDPSAGIVYDGLGILDIEYQNSTNNVAAHWHGFIDTESGIQSYHWCVGETTHVHRIYSNSECSVHPWTNVGLHVSASKNLSIEILQGRKIYNKVYAIDGVGRRSSIVVSDGVIIDITSPIPEKFIIATELFGNNTSFENTGGEEINFENVSATDICMVSNSFHPLSWIPAPLTCLAVVSSDVNLAKDGQSHLPISDSFGANKEGFIQFDSVKHIFLIYTKPYRHDGSGDSREKISWHAHTFYFSAISSHANITIGSIDKTTGIFLDDLSVQEVNFTTSATSGHVLGHVVYLHEWSSIHGSWSFTDPESPIVDYTWAIGYSEGGTQIQPFRSVGLMNFAVNNNVTLVHNTYIYVTAIATNAVGLRGVSYSDPILVDLTPPDIKYVNDGAGTDEDAWEFNEVTANWAVEDPESGILLCQWAIGYQPGGNDLLPYTVVTTATVYKEFPYSVLSGYTIYTTLTCENHAGLSSVMSSDGVKISNQPPSVAAAVVETLPLSITEYNPRDSYQGVTDNIRLKWTGFVDNIGVERYKVFYKDSGTAEVMFFADVQDILYAHFTKMSLSVGSNNISVQAINKLFKSSSQVTSYSTVDISSPKVDTTKTLTIDWMNNKVVVSWDNIFTSDNDLFYEVSSGSTQGGVNIIQWQETRQTSITFGFPSSIPVTTGLPVHVTVTAISVSGFSAVKTGSFKLP
;
A
#
# COMPACT_ATOMS: atom_id res chain seq x y z
N MET A 1 10.84 25.71 -14.78
CA MET A 1 10.05 26.19 -15.94
C MET A 1 10.75 25.67 -17.19
N VAL A 2 10.13 24.75 -17.94
CA VAL A 2 10.71 24.20 -19.19
C VAL A 2 9.97 24.84 -20.36
N LEU A 3 10.70 25.52 -21.26
CA LEU A 3 10.19 26.08 -22.50
C LEU A 3 10.31 25.02 -23.61
N PHE A 4 9.25 24.83 -24.39
CA PHE A 4 9.23 23.90 -25.53
C PHE A 4 9.61 24.62 -26.83
N ASP A 5 10.39 23.96 -27.68
CA ASP A 5 10.98 24.52 -28.92
C ASP A 5 9.98 24.75 -30.07
N ASN A 6 8.68 24.50 -29.84
CA ASN A 6 7.66 24.60 -30.88
C ASN A 6 6.45 25.39 -30.39
N GLU A 7 6.39 26.66 -30.80
CA GLU A 7 5.30 27.61 -30.45
C GLU A 7 3.91 27.19 -30.96
N LYS A 8 3.79 26.09 -31.72
CA LYS A 8 2.51 25.60 -32.24
C LYS A 8 1.86 24.49 -31.40
N ILE A 9 2.54 23.95 -30.38
CA ILE A 9 1.99 22.91 -29.51
C ILE A 9 1.37 23.58 -28.27
N CYS A 10 0.18 24.17 -28.44
CA CYS A 10 -0.81 24.58 -27.42
C CYS A 10 -1.72 25.73 -27.94
N GLN A 11 -2.32 25.56 -29.13
CA GLN A 11 -3.25 26.57 -29.67
C GLN A 11 -4.75 26.24 -29.52
N ASP A 12 -5.13 25.22 -28.74
CA ASP A 12 -6.55 25.02 -28.39
C ASP A 12 -6.86 25.56 -27.00
N LYS A 13 -7.33 26.80 -26.98
CA LYS A 13 -8.02 27.42 -25.84
C LYS A 13 -9.38 26.76 -25.63
N THR A 14 -9.46 25.66 -24.88
CA THR A 14 -10.70 25.28 -24.18
C THR A 14 -10.44 24.32 -23.02
N SER A 15 -11.01 24.67 -21.86
CA SER A 15 -11.11 23.92 -20.59
C SER A 15 -9.86 23.84 -19.70
N ILE A 16 -9.80 24.78 -18.75
CA ILE A 16 -9.08 24.59 -17.49
C ILE A 16 -9.91 23.58 -16.68
N THR A 17 -9.42 22.34 -16.56
CA THR A 17 -9.93 21.38 -15.57
C THR A 17 -8.98 21.34 -14.37
N SER A 18 -9.55 21.69 -13.22
CA SER A 18 -8.96 21.60 -11.88
C SER A 18 -8.54 20.17 -11.51
N LYS A 19 -7.41 20.07 -10.79
CA LYS A 19 -6.93 18.93 -9.97
C LYS A 19 -6.91 17.56 -10.68
N HIS A 20 -5.71 17.02 -10.97
CA HIS A 20 -5.22 15.72 -10.47
C HIS A 20 -3.87 15.30 -11.11
N GLN A 21 -3.03 14.70 -10.25
CA GLN A 21 -1.83 13.87 -10.52
C GLN A 21 -0.61 14.57 -11.15
N ALA A 22 0.22 15.16 -10.29
CA ALA A 22 1.66 15.24 -10.57
C ALA A 22 2.24 13.82 -10.52
N ILE A 23 2.73 13.30 -11.65
CA ILE A 23 3.51 12.08 -11.68
C ILE A 23 4.95 12.46 -11.33
N MET A 24 5.43 12.03 -10.17
CA MET A 24 6.83 12.20 -9.76
C MET A 24 7.74 11.40 -10.71
N ILE A 25 8.50 12.10 -11.55
CA ILE A 25 9.57 11.49 -12.34
C ILE A 25 10.80 11.39 -11.43
N THR A 26 11.19 10.17 -11.06
CA THR A 26 12.38 9.95 -10.23
C THR A 26 13.66 10.31 -10.99
N LYS A 27 14.52 11.07 -10.33
CA LYS A 27 15.82 11.56 -10.81
C LYS A 27 16.78 10.38 -10.97
N PHE A 28 17.42 10.24 -12.14
CA PHE A 28 18.55 9.31 -12.29
C PHE A 28 19.85 10.08 -12.06
N GLU A 29 20.69 9.55 -11.16
CA GLU A 29 21.92 10.20 -10.70
C GLU A 29 23.13 9.35 -11.13
N GLU A 30 23.95 9.89 -12.03
CA GLU A 30 25.17 9.24 -12.50
C GLU A 30 26.39 10.00 -11.98
N ASN A 31 27.21 9.33 -11.17
CA ASN A 31 28.44 9.88 -10.62
C ASN A 31 29.55 9.82 -11.66
N LEU A 32 29.99 10.99 -12.14
CA LEU A 32 31.11 11.07 -13.08
C LEU A 32 32.46 11.08 -12.33
N PRO A 33 33.56 10.57 -12.93
CA PRO A 33 34.82 10.31 -12.23
C PRO A 33 35.57 11.54 -11.67
N LYS A 34 35.07 12.76 -11.88
CA LYS A 34 35.72 14.01 -11.44
C LYS A 34 34.69 14.95 -10.79
N HIS A 35 34.37 14.68 -9.52
CA HIS A 35 33.63 15.56 -8.59
C HIS A 35 32.43 16.32 -9.17
N ALA A 36 31.69 15.70 -10.08
CA ALA A 36 30.47 16.26 -10.65
C ALA A 36 29.43 15.16 -10.77
N VAL A 37 28.20 15.50 -10.42
CA VAL A 37 27.05 14.61 -10.48
C VAL A 37 26.18 15.05 -11.66
N ARG A 38 25.88 14.12 -12.57
CA ARG A 38 24.93 14.39 -13.66
C ARG A 38 23.54 13.92 -13.24
N PHE A 39 22.61 14.86 -13.21
CA PHE A 39 21.19 14.58 -12.99
C PHE A 39 20.46 14.52 -14.32
N GLN A 40 19.82 13.38 -14.59
CA GLN A 40 19.05 13.18 -15.81
C GLN A 40 17.64 12.71 -15.44
N PHE A 41 16.63 13.38 -15.98
CA PHE A 41 15.28 12.86 -15.98
C PHE A 41 15.17 11.87 -17.14
N PRO A 42 14.78 10.60 -16.89
CA PRO A 42 14.61 9.63 -17.96
C PRO A 42 13.34 9.98 -18.74
N LEU A 43 13.43 10.96 -19.63
CA LEU A 43 12.38 11.24 -20.61
C LEU A 43 12.41 10.12 -21.66
N ARG A 44 11.50 9.16 -21.49
CA ARG A 44 11.20 8.15 -22.52
C ARG A 44 10.11 8.71 -23.42
N LEU A 45 10.25 8.56 -24.74
CA LEU A 45 9.19 8.88 -25.69
C LEU A 45 7.95 8.06 -25.34
N ALA A 46 6.92 8.72 -24.80
CA ALA A 46 5.61 8.12 -24.58
C ALA A 46 4.70 8.53 -25.74
N TRP A 47 4.24 7.55 -26.51
CA TRP A 47 3.23 7.77 -27.55
C TRP A 47 1.83 7.63 -26.95
N ALA A 48 1.08 8.74 -26.92
CA ALA A 48 -0.36 8.66 -26.68
C ALA A 48 -1.04 8.23 -27.99
N CYS A 49 -1.77 7.12 -27.96
CA CYS A 49 -2.45 6.58 -29.13
C CYS A 49 -3.89 6.18 -28.76
N THR A 50 -4.82 6.40 -29.69
CA THR A 50 -6.23 6.02 -29.49
C THR A 50 -6.38 4.50 -29.45
N ILE A 51 -7.32 3.98 -28.66
CA ILE A 51 -7.63 2.54 -28.55
C ILE A 51 -7.76 1.86 -29.93
N HIS A 52 -8.43 2.52 -30.87
CA HIS A 52 -8.60 2.02 -32.24
C HIS A 52 -7.29 1.83 -33.01
N LYS A 53 -6.27 2.68 -32.78
CA LYS A 53 -4.97 2.60 -33.46
C LYS A 53 -4.03 1.56 -32.85
N VAL A 54 -4.31 1.08 -31.63
CA VAL A 54 -3.51 0.07 -30.94
C VAL A 54 -4.10 -1.33 -31.01
N GLN A 55 -5.14 -1.56 -31.82
CA GLN A 55 -5.87 -2.84 -31.91
C GLN A 55 -4.99 -4.06 -32.23
N GLY A 56 -3.83 -3.86 -32.88
CA GLY A 56 -2.83 -4.91 -33.17
C GLY A 56 -1.53 -4.80 -32.37
N LEU A 57 -1.46 -3.90 -31.38
CA LEU A 57 -0.25 -3.68 -30.58
C LEU A 57 -0.29 -4.53 -29.30
N THR A 58 0.87 -4.97 -28.85
CA THR A 58 1.07 -5.58 -27.53
C THR A 58 2.13 -4.78 -26.79
N THR A 59 1.88 -4.42 -25.53
CA THR A 59 2.75 -3.58 -24.70
C THR A 59 2.96 -4.21 -23.33
N ASP A 60 4.15 -4.10 -22.77
CA ASP A 60 4.42 -4.63 -21.42
C ASP A 60 3.78 -3.78 -20.32
N THR A 61 3.66 -2.46 -20.56
CA THR A 61 2.98 -1.53 -19.66
C THR A 61 2.12 -0.53 -20.43
N ALA A 62 0.95 -0.20 -19.91
CA ALA A 62 0.10 0.86 -20.46
C ALA A 62 -0.76 1.54 -19.39
N VAL A 63 -0.97 2.84 -19.58
CA VAL A 63 -1.97 3.62 -18.84
C VAL A 63 -3.19 3.79 -19.74
N VAL A 64 -4.31 3.20 -19.37
CA VAL A 64 -5.55 3.17 -20.15
C VAL A 64 -6.59 4.06 -19.47
N SER A 65 -7.06 5.10 -20.15
CA SER A 65 -8.22 5.88 -19.70
C SER A 65 -9.50 5.34 -20.35
N LEU A 66 -10.49 4.97 -19.52
CA LEU A 66 -11.78 4.46 -19.96
C LEU A 66 -12.88 5.54 -20.02
N LYS A 67 -12.51 6.83 -19.94
CA LYS A 67 -13.46 7.95 -19.87
C LYS A 67 -14.39 8.07 -21.09
N ASN A 68 -13.89 7.80 -22.30
CA ASN A 68 -14.59 8.06 -23.57
C ASN A 68 -14.82 6.77 -24.37
N ILE A 69 -15.49 5.78 -23.79
CA ILE A 69 -15.85 4.53 -24.47
C ILE A 69 -17.24 4.66 -25.10
N PHE A 70 -17.31 4.67 -26.43
CA PHE A 70 -18.55 4.87 -27.19
C PHE A 70 -18.96 3.68 -28.06
N ALA A 71 -18.15 2.63 -28.12
CA ALA A 71 -18.48 1.41 -28.85
C ALA A 71 -18.15 0.15 -28.04
N ALA A 72 -18.99 -0.87 -28.19
CA ALA A 72 -18.83 -2.17 -27.56
C ALA A 72 -17.47 -2.80 -27.95
N GLY A 73 -16.76 -3.35 -26.97
CA GLY A 73 -15.46 -3.99 -27.18
C GLY A 73 -14.24 -3.06 -27.19
N MET A 74 -14.40 -1.73 -27.19
CA MET A 74 -13.25 -0.81 -27.08
C MET A 74 -12.49 -0.98 -25.76
N SER A 75 -13.21 -1.09 -24.64
CA SER A 75 -12.60 -1.34 -23.32
C SER A 75 -11.83 -2.65 -23.31
N TYR A 76 -12.39 -3.71 -23.90
CA TYR A 76 -11.71 -4.99 -24.07
C TYR A 76 -10.42 -4.83 -24.87
N VAL A 77 -10.48 -4.17 -26.05
CA VAL A 77 -9.31 -3.95 -26.89
C VAL A 77 -8.24 -3.18 -26.13
N ALA A 78 -8.61 -2.15 -25.36
CA ALA A 78 -7.66 -1.31 -24.63
C ALA A 78 -6.95 -2.07 -23.50
N LEU A 79 -7.70 -2.85 -22.70
CA LEU A 79 -7.15 -3.59 -21.57
C LEU A 79 -6.33 -4.81 -22.04
N SER A 80 -6.73 -5.43 -23.15
CA SER A 80 -6.07 -6.63 -23.67
C SER A 80 -4.74 -6.34 -24.40
N ARG A 81 -4.28 -5.09 -24.49
CA ARG A 81 -2.98 -4.78 -25.11
C ARG A 81 -1.81 -5.04 -24.15
N VAL A 82 -2.10 -5.13 -22.85
CA VAL A 82 -1.08 -5.33 -21.82
C VAL A 82 -0.89 -6.81 -21.53
N THR A 83 0.36 -7.27 -21.49
CA THR A 83 0.71 -8.69 -21.33
C THR A 83 0.55 -9.21 -19.89
N SER A 84 0.48 -8.33 -18.90
CA SER A 84 0.33 -8.70 -17.50
C SER A 84 -0.49 -7.67 -16.73
N MET A 85 -1.17 -8.11 -15.66
CA MET A 85 -1.96 -7.23 -14.81
C MET A 85 -1.09 -6.15 -14.13
N ALA A 86 0.14 -6.50 -13.73
CA ALA A 86 1.08 -5.58 -13.10
C ALA A 86 1.50 -4.40 -14.01
N GLY A 87 1.45 -4.61 -15.33
CA GLY A 87 1.75 -3.57 -16.31
C GLY A 87 0.58 -2.64 -16.67
N LEU A 88 -0.64 -2.95 -16.20
CA LEU A 88 -1.85 -2.25 -16.59
C LEU A 88 -2.26 -1.23 -15.52
N THR A 89 -2.36 0.04 -15.90
CA THR A 89 -2.90 1.10 -15.04
C THR A 89 -4.18 1.63 -15.66
N ILE A 90 -5.31 1.51 -14.96
CA ILE A 90 -6.62 1.99 -15.45
C ILE A 90 -6.91 3.35 -14.81
N LYS A 91 -7.35 4.31 -15.64
CA LYS A 91 -7.89 5.61 -15.20
C LYS A 91 -9.34 5.74 -15.64
N ASP A 92 -10.11 6.51 -14.87
CA ASP A 92 -11.51 6.86 -15.19
C ASP A 92 -12.41 5.62 -15.41
N PHE A 93 -12.27 4.62 -14.54
CA PHE A 93 -13.07 3.39 -14.63
C PHE A 93 -14.53 3.66 -14.28
N ASP A 94 -15.44 3.28 -15.17
CA ASP A 94 -16.88 3.17 -14.93
C ASP A 94 -17.34 1.83 -15.53
N GLU A 95 -18.02 1.02 -14.72
CA GLU A 95 -18.52 -0.30 -15.10
C GLU A 95 -19.42 -0.23 -16.35
N LYS A 96 -20.16 0.86 -16.54
CA LYS A 96 -21.04 1.07 -17.70
C LYS A 96 -20.27 1.12 -19.02
N ASN A 97 -18.98 1.43 -18.99
CA ASN A 97 -18.12 1.48 -20.17
C ASN A 97 -17.65 0.08 -20.61
N ILE A 98 -18.01 -0.99 -19.89
CA ILE A 98 -17.70 -2.37 -20.25
C ILE A 98 -19.00 -3.07 -20.66
N TYR A 99 -19.26 -3.09 -21.96
CA TYR A 99 -20.45 -3.73 -22.52
C TYR A 99 -20.13 -4.47 -23.81
N CYS A 100 -20.90 -5.54 -24.05
CA CYS A 100 -20.83 -6.36 -25.26
C CYS A 100 -21.89 -5.91 -26.26
N ASN A 101 -21.60 -6.06 -27.56
CA ASN A 101 -22.57 -5.77 -28.61
C ASN A 101 -23.72 -6.81 -28.54
N GLU A 102 -24.97 -6.36 -28.57
CA GLU A 102 -26.13 -7.25 -28.48
C GLU A 102 -26.16 -8.35 -29.56
N GLN A 103 -25.66 -8.07 -30.77
CA GLN A 103 -25.56 -9.07 -31.83
C GLN A 103 -24.54 -10.17 -31.47
N ILE A 104 -23.43 -9.80 -30.82
CA ILE A 104 -22.43 -10.77 -30.32
C ILE A 104 -23.01 -11.56 -29.16
N CYS A 105 -23.77 -10.94 -28.23
CA CYS A 105 -24.47 -11.68 -27.18
C CYS A 105 -25.46 -12.70 -27.74
N LYS A 106 -26.18 -12.36 -28.82
CA LYS A 106 -27.08 -13.29 -29.53
C LYS A 106 -26.29 -14.40 -30.23
N ALA A 107 -25.17 -14.07 -30.86
CA ALA A 107 -24.29 -15.05 -31.52
C ALA A 107 -23.64 -16.01 -30.51
N LEU A 108 -23.15 -15.53 -29.35
CA LEU A 108 -22.58 -16.35 -28.28
C LEU A 108 -23.61 -17.34 -27.70
N LYS A 109 -24.89 -16.95 -27.63
CA LYS A 109 -25.99 -17.85 -27.21
C LYS A 109 -26.34 -18.89 -28.28
N GLN A 110 -26.03 -18.61 -29.55
CA GLN A 110 -26.26 -19.51 -30.68
C GLN A 110 -25.02 -20.33 -31.05
N MET A 111 -23.85 -19.98 -30.50
CA MET A 111 -22.60 -20.70 -30.70
C MET A 111 -22.70 -22.08 -30.05
N PRO A 112 -22.42 -23.17 -30.80
CA PRO A 112 -22.33 -24.49 -30.20
C PRO A 112 -21.22 -24.50 -29.15
N LEU A 113 -21.44 -25.22 -28.05
CA LEU A 113 -20.42 -25.44 -27.02
C LEU A 113 -19.15 -26.02 -27.67
N TYR A 114 -18.02 -25.34 -27.49
CA TYR A 114 -16.72 -25.70 -28.10
C TYR A 114 -16.21 -27.06 -27.62
N LEU A 115 -16.56 -27.46 -26.39
CA LEU A 115 -16.20 -28.75 -25.81
C LEU A 115 -17.47 -29.54 -25.55
N THR A 116 -17.69 -30.60 -26.32
CA THR A 116 -18.76 -31.55 -26.03
C THR A 116 -18.20 -32.54 -25.02
N VAL A 117 -18.56 -32.39 -23.73
CA VAL A 117 -18.23 -33.40 -22.71
C VAL A 117 -18.93 -34.69 -23.11
N LYS A 118 -18.17 -35.64 -23.67
CA LYS A 118 -18.66 -37.00 -23.88
C LYS A 118 -18.39 -37.77 -22.59
N ASP A 119 -19.44 -38.11 -21.85
CA ASP A 119 -19.33 -39.08 -20.75
C ASP A 119 -18.88 -40.42 -21.32
N ARG A 120 -17.58 -40.71 -21.23
CA ARG A 120 -17.01 -41.98 -21.70
C ARG A 120 -16.95 -42.98 -20.56
N THR A 121 -17.64 -44.10 -20.76
CA THR A 121 -17.37 -45.34 -20.04
C THR A 121 -16.26 -46.07 -20.79
N ILE A 122 -15.03 -46.09 -20.24
CA ILE A 122 -13.97 -46.96 -20.77
C ILE A 122 -14.49 -48.39 -20.77
N GLN A 123 -14.49 -49.03 -21.94
CA GLN A 123 -14.81 -50.45 -22.04
C GLN A 123 -13.70 -51.26 -21.34
N GLN A 124 -14.07 -52.24 -20.52
CA GLN A 124 -13.21 -53.03 -19.62
C GLN A 124 -11.99 -53.75 -20.27
N ASN A 125 -11.78 -53.65 -21.59
CA ASN A 125 -10.83 -54.45 -22.36
C ASN A 125 -10.02 -53.63 -23.40
N GLU A 126 -9.86 -52.33 -23.19
CA GLU A 126 -9.09 -51.42 -24.05
C GLU A 126 -8.02 -50.65 -23.23
N MET A 127 -6.85 -50.45 -23.83
CA MET A 127 -5.77 -49.61 -23.29
C MET A 127 -5.73 -48.28 -24.07
N VAL A 128 -5.62 -47.16 -23.35
CA VAL A 128 -5.64 -45.81 -23.94
C VAL A 128 -4.28 -45.13 -23.78
N ILE A 129 -3.70 -44.70 -24.90
CA ILE A 129 -2.47 -43.89 -24.95
C ILE A 129 -2.82 -42.53 -25.56
N LEU A 130 -2.56 -41.45 -24.83
CA LEU A 130 -2.75 -40.08 -25.30
C LEU A 130 -1.42 -39.48 -25.72
N VAL A 131 -1.38 -38.75 -26.83
CA VAL A 131 -0.24 -37.90 -27.20
C VAL A 131 -0.70 -36.46 -27.43
N HIS A 132 0.05 -35.52 -26.87
CA HIS A 132 -0.32 -34.11 -26.91
C HIS A 132 0.91 -33.19 -26.82
N ASN A 133 1.02 -32.24 -27.75
CA ASN A 133 1.92 -31.11 -27.61
C ASN A 133 1.27 -30.09 -26.66
N ILE A 134 1.80 -29.98 -25.43
CA ILE A 134 1.17 -29.20 -24.36
C ILE A 134 1.58 -27.72 -24.37
N GLN A 135 2.63 -27.35 -25.12
CA GLN A 135 3.16 -25.98 -25.17
C GLN A 135 3.40 -25.38 -23.76
N GLY A 136 4.06 -26.15 -22.88
CA GLY A 136 4.36 -25.77 -21.51
C GLY A 136 3.47 -26.48 -20.48
N LEU A 137 4.04 -27.40 -19.70
CA LEU A 137 3.27 -28.22 -18.77
C LEU A 137 2.83 -27.45 -17.51
N ILE A 138 3.68 -26.60 -16.95
CA ILE A 138 3.39 -25.84 -15.72
C ILE A 138 2.13 -24.95 -15.85
N PRO A 139 1.99 -24.10 -16.89
CA PRO A 139 0.80 -23.26 -17.02
C PRO A 139 -0.49 -24.07 -17.23
N HIS A 140 -0.40 -25.28 -17.79
CA HIS A 140 -1.54 -26.10 -18.18
C HIS A 140 -1.83 -27.31 -17.28
N ILE A 141 -1.14 -27.43 -16.12
CA ILE A 141 -1.31 -28.60 -15.25
C ILE A 141 -2.74 -28.71 -14.66
N ASN A 142 -3.38 -27.57 -14.39
CA ASN A 142 -4.75 -27.56 -13.88
C ASN A 142 -5.76 -27.92 -14.99
N ASP A 143 -5.50 -27.50 -16.22
CA ASP A 143 -6.29 -27.91 -17.39
C ASP A 143 -6.23 -29.43 -17.56
N ILE A 144 -5.02 -30.01 -17.45
CA ILE A 144 -4.80 -31.47 -17.47
C ILE A 144 -5.55 -32.19 -16.35
N ARG A 145 -5.49 -31.69 -15.12
CA ARG A 145 -6.18 -32.29 -13.95
C ARG A 145 -7.69 -32.30 -14.11
N SER A 146 -8.25 -31.28 -14.75
CA SER A 146 -9.69 -31.15 -14.98
C SER A 146 -10.20 -31.97 -16.17
N ASN A 147 -9.30 -32.47 -17.03
CA ASN A 147 -9.67 -33.23 -18.22
C ASN A 147 -9.91 -34.71 -17.89
N SER A 148 -11.18 -35.14 -18.05
CA SER A 148 -11.59 -36.52 -17.78
C SER A 148 -10.97 -37.55 -18.73
N ASP A 149 -10.62 -37.17 -19.97
CA ASP A 149 -9.96 -38.10 -20.90
C ASP A 149 -8.56 -38.45 -20.40
N ILE A 150 -7.83 -37.47 -19.85
CA ILE A 150 -6.48 -37.66 -19.31
C ILE A 150 -6.49 -38.52 -18.05
N SER A 151 -7.40 -38.26 -17.10
CA SER A 151 -7.51 -39.06 -15.87
C SER A 151 -7.90 -40.52 -16.14
N SER A 152 -8.55 -40.76 -17.28
CA SER A 152 -9.02 -42.08 -17.70
C SER A 152 -7.94 -42.89 -18.45
N ALA A 153 -6.92 -42.24 -19.02
CA ALA A 153 -5.89 -42.88 -19.84
C ALA A 153 -4.92 -43.79 -19.05
N ASN A 154 -4.23 -44.69 -19.76
CA ASN A 154 -3.16 -45.52 -19.20
C ASN A 154 -1.79 -44.82 -19.30
N PHE A 155 -1.57 -44.14 -20.43
CA PHE A 155 -0.34 -43.39 -20.71
C PHE A 155 -0.68 -42.02 -21.31
N VAL A 156 -0.01 -40.98 -20.84
CA VAL A 156 -0.15 -39.60 -21.37
C VAL A 156 1.23 -39.10 -21.79
N CYS A 157 1.45 -39.05 -23.09
CA CYS A 157 2.69 -38.66 -23.73
C CYS A 157 2.63 -37.17 -24.11
N LEU A 158 3.55 -36.39 -23.55
CA LEU A 158 3.59 -34.94 -23.70
C LEU A 158 4.86 -34.50 -24.42
N THR A 159 4.70 -33.70 -25.48
CA THR A 159 5.80 -32.98 -26.13
C THR A 159 5.74 -31.50 -25.76
N GLU A 160 6.88 -30.81 -25.83
CA GLU A 160 7.00 -29.41 -25.42
C GLU A 160 6.60 -29.17 -23.96
N THR A 161 7.16 -29.96 -23.05
CA THR A 161 6.86 -29.83 -21.62
C THR A 161 7.42 -28.54 -21.00
N TRP A 162 8.50 -28.00 -21.57
CA TRP A 162 9.21 -26.78 -21.15
C TRP A 162 9.72 -26.83 -19.70
N LEU A 163 9.90 -28.03 -19.16
CA LEU A 163 10.42 -28.23 -17.81
C LEU A 163 11.95 -28.13 -17.78
N GLU A 164 12.45 -27.55 -16.70
CA GLU A 164 13.86 -27.57 -16.30
C GLU A 164 14.04 -28.53 -15.11
N LYS A 165 15.28 -28.99 -14.88
CA LYS A 165 15.68 -30.22 -14.15
C LYS A 165 15.09 -30.51 -12.75
N GLU A 166 14.28 -29.65 -12.13
CA GLU A 166 13.87 -29.79 -10.72
C GLU A 166 12.40 -29.47 -10.39
N THR A 167 11.52 -29.24 -11.37
CA THR A 167 10.07 -29.07 -11.10
C THR A 167 9.24 -30.03 -11.93
N VAL A 168 8.81 -31.14 -11.32
CA VAL A 168 7.90 -32.10 -11.94
C VAL A 168 6.50 -31.92 -11.35
N PRO A 169 5.50 -31.46 -12.11
CA PRO A 169 4.14 -31.36 -11.63
C PRO A 169 3.54 -32.76 -11.38
N SER A 170 3.04 -33.02 -10.17
CA SER A 170 2.40 -34.28 -9.84
C SER A 170 0.97 -34.34 -10.40
N LEU A 171 0.63 -35.51 -10.96
CA LEU A 171 -0.72 -35.88 -11.41
C LEU A 171 -1.16 -37.12 -10.63
N GLU A 172 -2.31 -37.06 -9.98
CA GLU A 172 -2.79 -38.13 -9.09
C GLU A 172 -2.96 -39.45 -9.85
N GLY A 173 -2.40 -40.54 -9.31
CA GLY A 173 -2.47 -41.87 -9.92
C GLY A 173 -1.50 -42.14 -11.07
N PHE A 174 -0.59 -41.21 -11.38
CA PHE A 174 0.43 -41.36 -12.41
C PHE A 174 1.85 -41.12 -11.89
N ASN A 175 2.81 -41.88 -12.41
CA ASN A 175 4.25 -41.64 -12.32
C ASN A 175 4.72 -40.87 -13.57
N PHE A 176 5.60 -39.89 -13.41
CA PHE A 176 6.07 -39.08 -14.54
C PHE A 176 7.52 -39.40 -14.91
N LEU A 177 7.75 -39.74 -16.17
CA LEU A 177 9.08 -39.81 -16.77
C LEU A 177 9.31 -38.57 -17.61
N HIS A 178 10.47 -37.93 -17.47
CA HIS A 178 10.78 -36.70 -18.19
C HIS A 178 12.20 -36.70 -18.73
N ARG A 179 12.36 -36.15 -19.93
CA ARG A 179 13.66 -35.78 -20.48
C ARG A 179 13.61 -34.34 -20.97
N ASP A 180 14.39 -33.50 -20.31
CA ASP A 180 14.52 -32.09 -20.67
C ASP A 180 15.34 -31.92 -21.96
N ARG A 181 15.21 -30.74 -22.60
CA ARG A 181 15.92 -30.41 -23.83
C ARG A 181 17.44 -30.45 -23.66
N TYR A 182 17.97 -29.97 -22.53
CA TYR A 182 19.41 -29.90 -22.30
C TYR A 182 20.05 -31.30 -22.23
N SER A 183 19.36 -32.25 -21.60
CA SER A 183 19.76 -33.65 -21.45
C SER A 183 19.48 -34.51 -22.70
N SER A 184 18.71 -33.99 -23.66
CA SER A 184 18.40 -34.67 -24.93
C SER A 184 19.48 -34.52 -26.00
N TYR A 185 20.41 -33.56 -25.83
CA TYR A 185 21.50 -33.30 -26.77
C TYR A 185 22.87 -33.36 -26.04
N PRO A 186 23.40 -34.56 -25.76
CA PRO A 186 24.69 -34.73 -25.09
C PRO A 186 25.90 -34.41 -25.99
N SER A 187 25.77 -34.48 -27.32
CA SER A 187 26.88 -34.29 -28.27
C SER A 187 27.38 -32.84 -28.35
N LYS A 188 28.69 -32.70 -28.59
CA LYS A 188 29.39 -31.40 -28.75
C LYS A 188 29.41 -30.87 -30.19
N LYS A 189 28.79 -31.57 -31.16
CA LYS A 189 28.69 -31.07 -32.54
C LYS A 189 27.85 -29.79 -32.59
N ASP A 190 28.25 -28.84 -33.44
CA ASP A 190 27.66 -27.48 -33.51
C ASP A 190 26.13 -27.48 -33.71
N VAL A 191 25.63 -28.34 -34.60
CA VAL A 191 24.18 -28.51 -34.86
C VAL A 191 23.40 -28.85 -33.58
N PHE A 192 23.93 -29.74 -32.72
CA PHE A 192 23.26 -30.15 -31.49
C PHE A 192 23.38 -29.11 -30.37
N GLN A 193 24.47 -28.33 -30.35
CA GLN A 193 24.62 -27.20 -29.41
C GLN A 193 23.63 -26.06 -29.73
N GLN A 194 23.38 -25.80 -31.02
CA GLN A 194 22.34 -24.87 -31.44
C GLN A 194 20.93 -25.34 -31.03
N LEU A 195 20.64 -26.64 -31.17
CA LEU A 195 19.35 -27.21 -30.73
C LEU A 195 19.19 -27.20 -29.20
N LYS A 196 20.28 -27.45 -28.47
CA LYS A 196 20.35 -27.46 -27.00
C LYS A 196 20.12 -26.08 -26.37
N SER A 197 20.59 -25.01 -27.02
CA SER A 197 20.50 -23.63 -26.51
C SER A 197 19.16 -22.94 -26.81
N LYS A 198 18.29 -23.58 -27.60
CA LYS A 198 16.95 -23.07 -27.87
C LYS A 198 16.05 -23.16 -26.64
N LYS A 199 15.23 -22.13 -26.44
CA LYS A 199 14.16 -22.11 -25.44
C LYS A 199 12.99 -22.97 -25.91
N HIS A 200 12.25 -23.50 -24.94
CA HIS A 200 11.02 -24.29 -25.13
C HIS A 200 11.28 -25.67 -25.77
N GLY A 201 10.99 -26.76 -25.08
CA GLY A 201 11.10 -28.14 -25.56
C GLY A 201 11.03 -29.16 -24.43
N GLY A 202 11.44 -30.39 -24.68
CA GLY A 202 11.40 -31.52 -23.75
C GLY A 202 10.20 -32.44 -24.00
N VAL A 203 10.33 -33.68 -23.51
CA VAL A 203 9.32 -34.73 -23.62
C VAL A 203 9.02 -35.32 -22.24
N GLY A 204 7.81 -35.80 -22.03
CA GLY A 204 7.42 -36.46 -20.78
C GLY A 204 6.31 -37.49 -20.97
N ILE A 205 6.25 -38.50 -20.11
CA ILE A 205 5.22 -39.54 -20.11
C ILE A 205 4.68 -39.70 -18.70
N TYR A 206 3.39 -39.44 -18.51
CA TYR A 206 2.67 -39.89 -17.32
C TYR A 206 2.23 -41.34 -17.52
N ILE A 207 2.57 -42.21 -16.57
CA ILE A 207 2.29 -43.65 -16.56
C ILE A 207 1.39 -43.94 -15.38
N ARG A 208 0.22 -44.52 -15.61
CA ARG A 208 -0.70 -44.86 -14.52
C ARG A 208 -0.07 -45.89 -13.58
N ASN A 209 -0.21 -45.72 -12.26
CA ASN A 209 0.52 -46.48 -11.23
C ASN A 209 0.38 -48.01 -11.30
N ASN A 210 -0.64 -48.53 -11.97
CA ASN A 210 -0.91 -49.96 -12.13
C ASN A 210 -0.46 -50.53 -13.49
N GLN A 211 0.40 -49.83 -14.25
CA GLN A 211 0.91 -50.31 -15.54
C GLN A 211 2.33 -50.86 -15.41
N HIS A 212 2.58 -52.00 -16.04
CA HIS A 212 3.87 -52.66 -16.05
C HIS A 212 4.68 -52.25 -17.28
N CYS A 213 5.44 -51.16 -17.13
CA CYS A 213 6.37 -50.71 -18.16
C CYS A 213 7.81 -50.61 -17.64
N CYS A 214 8.77 -50.81 -18.55
CA CYS A 214 10.19 -50.66 -18.27
C CYS A 214 10.75 -49.50 -19.11
N PRO A 215 11.21 -48.38 -18.50
CA PRO A 215 11.89 -47.34 -19.25
C PRO A 215 13.21 -47.86 -19.80
N LEU A 216 13.50 -47.54 -21.06
CA LEU A 216 14.74 -47.90 -21.72
C LEU A 216 15.63 -46.66 -21.84
N THR A 217 16.79 -46.69 -21.18
CA THR A 217 17.79 -45.63 -21.30
C THR A 217 18.59 -45.83 -22.58
N LEU A 218 18.50 -44.88 -23.51
CA LEU A 218 19.31 -44.87 -24.72
C LEU A 218 20.54 -43.99 -24.52
N ASP A 219 21.70 -44.63 -24.41
CA ASP A 219 22.98 -43.93 -24.32
C ASP A 219 23.35 -43.30 -25.67
N SER A 220 23.76 -42.02 -25.65
CA SER A 220 24.34 -41.30 -26.80
C SER A 220 23.41 -40.80 -27.92
N VAL A 221 22.08 -40.85 -27.75
CA VAL A 221 21.13 -40.30 -28.74
C VAL A 221 21.00 -38.77 -28.63
N ASN A 222 21.00 -38.06 -29.78
CA ASN A 222 20.86 -36.60 -29.86
C ASN A 222 19.46 -36.18 -30.36
N MET A 223 18.44 -36.59 -29.61
CA MET A 223 17.04 -36.34 -29.92
C MET A 223 16.22 -36.22 -28.63
N GLU A 224 15.24 -35.32 -28.62
CA GLU A 224 14.24 -35.22 -27.56
C GLU A 224 13.30 -36.43 -27.66
N CYS A 225 13.65 -37.50 -26.93
CA CYS A 225 12.93 -38.77 -26.97
C CYS A 225 12.91 -39.50 -25.62
N LEU A 226 11.83 -40.25 -25.40
CA LEU A 226 11.65 -41.20 -24.30
C LEU A 226 11.17 -42.53 -24.86
N VAL A 227 11.73 -43.63 -24.34
CA VAL A 227 11.37 -44.99 -24.74
C VAL A 227 10.94 -45.79 -23.53
N ILE A 228 9.78 -46.44 -23.63
CA ILE A 228 9.32 -47.40 -22.63
C ILE A 228 8.88 -48.69 -23.33
N TYR A 229 9.11 -49.82 -22.68
CA TYR A 229 8.55 -51.11 -23.08
C TYR A 229 7.31 -51.42 -22.24
N ILE A 230 6.17 -51.64 -22.89
CA ILE A 230 4.88 -51.93 -22.26
C ILE A 230 4.64 -53.44 -22.32
N LYS A 231 4.59 -54.10 -21.15
CA LYS A 231 4.54 -55.56 -21.06
C LYS A 231 3.19 -56.12 -21.49
N GLU A 232 2.09 -55.44 -21.16
CA GLU A 232 0.71 -55.89 -21.37
C GLU A 232 0.35 -56.11 -22.85
N ILE A 233 1.01 -55.36 -23.73
CA ILE A 233 0.82 -55.43 -25.19
C ILE A 233 2.09 -55.88 -25.92
N ASN A 234 3.13 -56.30 -25.19
CA ASN A 234 4.46 -56.67 -25.74
C ASN A 234 4.93 -55.64 -26.80
N SER A 235 4.99 -54.36 -26.42
CA SER A 235 5.27 -53.30 -27.39
C SER A 235 6.19 -52.20 -26.87
N ASN A 236 7.05 -51.70 -27.75
CA ASN A 236 7.86 -50.52 -27.51
C ASN A 236 7.05 -49.25 -27.81
N LEU A 237 7.07 -48.28 -26.90
CA LEU A 237 6.51 -46.95 -27.11
C LEU A 237 7.64 -45.92 -27.12
N VAL A 238 7.77 -45.21 -28.24
CA VAL A 238 8.79 -44.18 -28.49
C VAL A 238 8.09 -42.84 -28.64
N LEU A 239 8.28 -41.95 -27.66
CA LEU A 239 7.83 -40.55 -27.72
C LEU A 239 8.94 -39.69 -28.28
N VAL A 240 8.65 -38.92 -29.34
CA VAL A 240 9.62 -38.08 -30.04
C VAL A 240 9.10 -36.65 -30.17
N TYR A 241 9.99 -35.67 -29.94
CA TYR A 241 9.76 -34.29 -30.35
C TYR A 241 10.87 -33.83 -31.29
N ARG A 242 10.49 -33.28 -32.45
CA ARG A 242 11.41 -32.68 -33.41
C ARG A 242 11.09 -31.21 -33.55
N THR A 243 12.01 -30.32 -33.18
CA THR A 243 11.87 -28.88 -33.48
C THR A 243 12.02 -28.60 -34.99
N GLU A 244 11.32 -27.58 -35.51
CA GLU A 244 11.33 -27.21 -36.94
C GLU A 244 12.73 -27.02 -37.53
N THR A 245 13.68 -26.50 -36.74
CA THR A 245 15.06 -26.24 -37.20
C THR A 245 15.96 -27.46 -37.19
N TYR A 246 15.50 -28.61 -36.70
CA TYR A 246 16.29 -29.83 -36.72
C TYR A 246 16.39 -30.32 -38.18
N PRO A 247 17.59 -30.36 -38.80
CA PRO A 247 17.73 -30.81 -40.18
C PRO A 247 17.19 -32.24 -40.38
N SER A 248 16.27 -32.43 -41.32
CA SER A 248 15.56 -33.70 -41.49
C SER A 248 16.47 -34.89 -41.79
N SER A 249 17.58 -34.72 -42.51
CA SER A 249 18.52 -35.82 -42.78
C SER A 249 19.21 -36.32 -41.50
N VAL A 250 19.71 -35.39 -40.68
CA VAL A 250 20.38 -35.71 -39.40
C VAL A 250 19.39 -36.31 -38.41
N PHE A 251 18.15 -35.80 -38.40
CA PHE A 251 17.09 -36.36 -37.56
C PHE A 251 16.77 -37.81 -37.93
N LEU A 252 16.73 -38.16 -39.22
CA LEU A 252 16.46 -39.51 -39.68
C LEU A 252 17.59 -40.49 -39.31
N ASP A 253 18.85 -40.03 -39.34
CA ASP A 253 19.99 -40.84 -38.89
C ASP A 253 19.87 -41.17 -37.38
N GLU A 254 19.58 -40.17 -36.54
CA GLU A 254 19.38 -40.38 -35.10
C GLU A 254 18.12 -41.21 -34.80
N LEU A 255 17.04 -41.03 -35.58
CA LEU A 255 15.84 -41.85 -35.47
C LEU A 255 16.12 -43.31 -35.82
N TYR A 256 16.95 -43.57 -36.84
CA TYR A 256 17.35 -44.92 -37.20
C TYR A 256 18.11 -45.60 -36.05
N GLU A 257 19.05 -44.90 -35.40
CA GLU A 257 19.79 -45.40 -34.23
C GLU A 257 18.84 -45.74 -33.06
N VAL A 258 17.82 -44.91 -32.83
CA VAL A 258 16.77 -45.22 -31.84
C VAL A 258 16.03 -46.49 -32.21
N LEU A 259 15.63 -46.67 -33.48
CA LEU A 259 14.84 -47.83 -33.90
C LEU A 259 15.62 -49.15 -33.83
N ILE A 260 16.91 -49.15 -34.16
CA ILE A 260 17.75 -50.37 -34.12
C ILE A 260 18.19 -50.75 -32.70
N SER A 261 18.17 -49.80 -31.76
CA SER A 261 18.52 -50.04 -30.35
C SER A 261 17.36 -50.57 -29.51
N LEU A 262 16.15 -50.64 -30.08
CA LEU A 262 15.00 -51.21 -29.39
C LEU A 262 15.15 -52.74 -29.22
N PRO A 263 14.87 -53.28 -28.02
CA PRO A 263 14.95 -54.71 -27.78
C PRO A 263 13.91 -55.46 -28.62
N GLN A 264 14.38 -56.35 -29.49
CA GLN A 264 13.55 -57.29 -30.24
C GLN A 264 13.51 -58.61 -29.49
N GLU A 265 12.81 -58.65 -28.36
CA GLU A 265 12.79 -59.83 -27.49
C GLU A 265 12.08 -61.04 -28.13
N ASN A 266 11.22 -60.84 -29.14
CA ASN A 266 10.55 -61.92 -29.90
C ASN A 266 10.11 -61.45 -31.30
N SER A 267 9.83 -62.38 -32.22
CA SER A 267 9.33 -62.11 -33.59
C SER A 267 7.94 -61.46 -33.67
N ASN A 268 7.33 -61.11 -32.53
CA ASN A 268 5.97 -60.60 -32.40
C ASN A 268 5.88 -59.28 -31.59
N THR A 269 7.01 -58.65 -31.27
CA THR A 269 7.05 -57.35 -30.57
C THR A 269 6.62 -56.24 -31.52
N SER A 270 5.64 -55.42 -31.11
CA SER A 270 5.20 -54.27 -31.91
C SER A 270 5.88 -52.98 -31.43
N THR A 271 5.99 -51.97 -32.29
CA THR A 271 6.59 -50.68 -31.95
C THR A 271 5.64 -49.55 -32.36
N ILE A 272 5.39 -48.64 -31.43
CA ILE A 272 4.61 -47.42 -31.60
C ILE A 272 5.56 -46.24 -31.47
N VAL A 273 5.68 -45.43 -32.52
CA VAL A 273 6.45 -44.17 -32.50
C VAL A 273 5.48 -43.02 -32.66
N LEU A 274 5.43 -42.11 -31.68
CA LEU A 274 4.48 -41.01 -31.66
C LEU A 274 5.07 -39.70 -31.14
N GLY A 275 4.43 -38.58 -31.48
CA GLY A 275 4.80 -37.24 -31.02
C GLY A 275 4.74 -36.20 -32.13
N ASP A 276 5.31 -35.04 -31.88
CA ASP A 276 5.31 -33.92 -32.82
C ASP A 276 6.61 -33.89 -33.63
N PHE A 277 6.46 -34.12 -34.94
CA PHE A 277 7.57 -34.18 -35.89
C PHE A 277 7.82 -32.86 -36.61
N ASN A 278 6.97 -31.84 -36.43
CA ASN A 278 7.02 -30.57 -37.14
C ASN A 278 7.21 -30.75 -38.66
N GLN A 279 6.50 -31.72 -39.25
CA GLN A 279 6.44 -31.95 -40.69
C GLN A 279 5.02 -32.32 -41.08
N ASP A 280 4.36 -31.44 -41.82
CA ASP A 280 2.95 -31.59 -42.18
C ASP A 280 2.76 -32.65 -43.28
N LEU A 281 2.05 -33.74 -42.96
CA LEU A 281 1.77 -34.83 -43.89
C LEU A 281 0.69 -34.51 -44.92
N LEU A 282 -0.09 -33.45 -44.72
CA LEU A 282 -1.09 -33.01 -45.71
C LEU A 282 -0.44 -32.29 -46.89
N LYS A 283 0.83 -31.86 -46.75
CA LYS A 283 1.64 -31.29 -47.82
C LYS A 283 2.38 -32.40 -48.57
N LYS A 284 2.43 -32.33 -49.91
CA LYS A 284 3.06 -33.37 -50.75
C LYS A 284 4.56 -33.53 -50.42
N ASN A 285 5.01 -34.77 -50.24
CA ASN A 285 6.41 -35.24 -50.02
C ASN A 285 6.99 -35.10 -48.59
N SER A 286 6.49 -35.87 -47.62
CA SER A 286 7.18 -36.05 -46.32
C SER A 286 8.35 -37.03 -46.42
N SER A 287 9.56 -36.56 -46.12
CA SER A 287 10.76 -37.39 -46.01
C SER A 287 10.69 -38.37 -44.83
N ILE A 288 10.04 -37.98 -43.73
CA ILE A 288 9.89 -38.81 -42.53
C ILE A 288 8.93 -39.97 -42.80
N GLN A 289 7.77 -39.71 -43.41
CA GLN A 289 6.82 -40.76 -43.79
C GLN A 289 7.44 -41.78 -44.75
N GLN A 290 8.19 -41.31 -45.75
CA GLN A 290 8.91 -42.19 -46.69
C GLN A 290 9.95 -43.05 -45.99
N PHE A 291 10.73 -42.48 -45.05
CA PHE A 291 11.69 -43.23 -44.26
C PHE A 291 11.01 -44.28 -43.38
N MET A 292 10.01 -43.89 -42.59
CA MET A 292 9.28 -44.80 -41.70
C MET A 292 8.61 -45.95 -42.46
N THR A 293 8.02 -45.66 -43.63
CA THR A 293 7.43 -46.68 -44.51
C THR A 293 8.49 -47.67 -45.03
N LYS A 294 9.70 -47.19 -45.36
CA LYS A 294 10.82 -48.07 -45.76
C LYS A 294 11.28 -48.99 -44.61
N GLN A 295 11.17 -48.52 -43.37
CA GLN A 295 11.45 -49.31 -42.16
C GLN A 295 10.25 -50.19 -41.74
N GLY A 296 9.18 -50.26 -42.55
CA GLY A 296 8.03 -51.12 -42.31
C GLY A 296 6.98 -50.56 -41.35
N PHE A 297 7.03 -49.27 -41.01
CA PHE A 297 6.02 -48.62 -40.18
C PHE A 297 4.87 -48.06 -41.02
N VAL A 298 3.66 -48.07 -40.43
CA VAL A 298 2.44 -47.52 -41.03
C VAL A 298 1.96 -46.33 -40.20
N GLN A 299 1.77 -45.17 -40.84
CA GLN A 299 1.18 -44.00 -40.20
C GLN A 299 -0.33 -44.18 -40.07
N ILE A 300 -0.87 -44.07 -38.86
CA ILE A 300 -2.30 -44.34 -38.58
C ILE A 300 -3.16 -43.08 -38.39
N VAL A 301 -2.55 -41.91 -38.16
CA VAL A 301 -3.28 -40.63 -38.12
C VAL A 301 -3.44 -40.08 -39.54
N SER A 302 -4.68 -39.73 -39.90
CA SER A 302 -5.06 -39.28 -41.26
C SER A 302 -5.79 -37.93 -41.29
N HIS A 303 -6.10 -37.36 -40.14
CA HIS A 303 -6.85 -36.11 -39.98
C HIS A 303 -5.94 -35.02 -39.40
N PRO A 304 -6.23 -33.73 -39.63
CA PRO A 304 -5.47 -32.65 -38.99
C PRO A 304 -5.43 -32.77 -37.47
N THR A 305 -4.28 -32.43 -36.89
CA THR A 305 -4.02 -32.50 -35.45
C THR A 305 -3.84 -31.12 -34.82
N THR A 306 -4.06 -30.04 -35.58
CA THR A 306 -3.96 -28.66 -35.08
C THR A 306 -5.15 -27.83 -35.53
N ASP A 307 -5.36 -26.69 -34.87
CA ASP A 307 -6.43 -25.75 -35.23
C ASP A 307 -6.22 -25.06 -36.59
N GLY A 308 -5.00 -25.11 -37.14
CA GLY A 308 -4.68 -24.60 -38.48
C GLY A 308 -4.74 -25.65 -39.59
N ASP A 309 -5.44 -26.76 -39.36
CA ASP A 309 -5.63 -27.86 -40.32
C ASP A 309 -4.32 -28.50 -40.82
N THR A 310 -3.31 -28.65 -39.95
CA THR A 310 -2.05 -29.36 -40.27
C THR A 310 -1.95 -30.71 -39.58
N LEU A 311 -1.27 -31.69 -40.20
CA LEU A 311 -0.99 -33.01 -39.60
C LEU A 311 0.50 -33.14 -39.29
N ILE A 312 0.89 -32.65 -38.11
CA ILE A 312 2.29 -32.64 -37.64
C ILE A 312 2.55 -33.58 -36.46
N ASP A 313 1.50 -33.99 -35.75
CA ASP A 313 1.56 -35.00 -34.69
C ASP A 313 1.39 -36.39 -35.32
N HIS A 314 2.49 -37.15 -35.41
CA HIS A 314 2.52 -38.42 -36.12
C HIS A 314 2.38 -39.60 -35.17
N VAL A 315 1.81 -40.71 -35.67
CA VAL A 315 1.76 -41.99 -34.96
C VAL A 315 2.02 -43.12 -35.96
N TYR A 316 3.22 -43.69 -35.88
CA TYR A 316 3.68 -44.79 -36.70
C TYR A 316 3.62 -46.11 -35.93
N LEU A 317 3.03 -47.13 -36.55
CA LEU A 317 2.88 -48.47 -35.98
C LEU A 317 3.66 -49.50 -36.81
N HIS A 318 4.39 -50.38 -36.14
CA HIS A 318 5.03 -51.56 -36.73
C HIS A 318 4.63 -52.79 -35.91
N GLY A 319 4.07 -53.82 -36.56
CA GLY A 319 3.55 -55.03 -35.90
C GLY A 319 2.02 -55.18 -35.98
N ASN A 320 1.47 -56.14 -35.24
CA ASN A 320 0.09 -56.64 -35.41
C ASN A 320 -0.89 -56.12 -34.32
N LEU A 321 -0.75 -54.88 -33.87
CA LEU A 321 -1.70 -54.27 -32.93
C LEU A 321 -2.96 -53.75 -33.64
N GLN A 322 -4.13 -53.99 -33.05
CA GLN A 322 -5.37 -53.35 -33.48
C GLN A 322 -5.56 -52.04 -32.71
N VAL A 323 -5.35 -50.92 -33.41
CA VAL A 323 -5.41 -49.57 -32.85
C VAL A 323 -6.46 -48.73 -33.59
N SER A 324 -7.34 -48.05 -32.85
CA SER A 324 -8.19 -46.99 -33.38
C SER A 324 -7.76 -45.64 -32.84
N VAL A 325 -7.81 -44.61 -33.69
CA VAL A 325 -7.34 -43.25 -33.37
C VAL A 325 -8.54 -42.31 -33.27
N GLU A 326 -8.51 -41.42 -32.28
CA GLU A 326 -9.45 -40.30 -32.16
C GLU A 326 -8.70 -39.00 -31.89
N ILE A 327 -9.19 -37.90 -32.47
CA ILE A 327 -8.69 -36.55 -32.21
C ILE A 327 -9.61 -35.86 -31.20
N ILE A 328 -9.05 -35.42 -30.09
CA ILE A 328 -9.74 -34.74 -28.99
C ILE A 328 -9.30 -33.27 -29.01
N GLN A 329 -10.26 -32.37 -29.16
CA GLN A 329 -9.97 -30.94 -29.19
C GLN A 329 -9.64 -30.39 -27.80
N THR A 330 -8.64 -29.54 -27.73
CA THR A 330 -8.19 -28.89 -26.49
C THR A 330 -8.27 -27.37 -26.61
N TYR A 331 -8.65 -26.67 -25.55
CA TYR A 331 -8.80 -25.21 -25.58
C TYR A 331 -7.53 -24.44 -25.20
N TYR A 332 -6.54 -25.15 -24.63
CA TYR A 332 -5.35 -24.56 -24.01
C TYR A 332 -4.06 -24.81 -24.81
N SER A 333 -4.13 -25.58 -25.90
CA SER A 333 -3.01 -25.82 -26.82
C SER A 333 -3.50 -25.69 -28.26
N TYR A 334 -2.64 -25.19 -29.14
CA TYR A 334 -2.88 -25.13 -30.59
C TYR A 334 -2.98 -26.52 -31.24
N HIS A 335 -2.39 -27.53 -30.59
CA HIS A 335 -2.46 -28.91 -31.02
C HIS A 335 -3.64 -29.61 -30.35
N ASN A 336 -4.40 -30.37 -31.12
CA ASN A 336 -5.40 -31.28 -30.60
C ASN A 336 -4.71 -32.54 -30.06
N MET A 337 -5.30 -33.13 -29.03
CA MET A 337 -4.80 -34.36 -28.42
C MET A 337 -5.16 -35.57 -29.29
N VAL A 338 -4.21 -36.47 -29.52
CA VAL A 338 -4.45 -37.71 -30.29
C VAL A 338 -4.57 -38.88 -29.30
N SER A 339 -5.72 -39.54 -29.31
CA SER A 339 -6.04 -40.70 -28.47
C SER A 339 -5.94 -42.00 -29.25
N LEU A 340 -5.14 -42.93 -28.76
CA LEU A 340 -4.97 -44.26 -29.30
C LEU A 340 -5.68 -45.27 -28.41
N HIS A 341 -6.66 -45.96 -28.97
CA HIS A 341 -7.42 -47.02 -28.33
C HIS A 341 -6.91 -48.37 -28.85
N ILE A 342 -6.20 -49.10 -27.98
CA ILE A 342 -5.61 -50.39 -28.29
C ILE A 342 -6.50 -51.49 -27.69
N LYS A 343 -6.99 -52.39 -28.54
CA LYS A 343 -7.75 -53.54 -28.04
C LYS A 343 -6.80 -54.54 -27.41
N LEU A 344 -7.00 -54.80 -26.12
CA LEU A 344 -6.24 -55.84 -25.43
C LEU A 344 -6.67 -57.20 -25.99
N PRO A 345 -5.74 -58.12 -26.27
CA PRO A 345 -6.08 -59.51 -26.56
C PRO A 345 -7.01 -60.00 -25.45
N LYS A 346 -8.14 -60.63 -25.79
CA LYS A 346 -8.99 -61.26 -24.78
C LYS A 346 -8.11 -62.24 -23.99
N PHE A 347 -7.78 -61.90 -22.75
CA PHE A 347 -7.39 -62.90 -21.78
C PHE A 347 -8.63 -63.78 -21.63
N VAL A 348 -8.64 -64.88 -22.38
CA VAL A 348 -9.46 -66.03 -22.02
C VAL A 348 -9.13 -66.27 -20.57
N ASN A 349 -10.17 -66.17 -19.72
CA ASN A 349 -10.17 -66.69 -18.37
C ASN A 349 -9.16 -67.82 -18.28
N GLN A 350 -8.26 -67.76 -17.29
CA GLN A 350 -7.49 -68.93 -16.88
C GLN A 350 -8.47 -70.09 -16.63
N GLN A 351 -8.80 -70.82 -17.70
CA GLN A 351 -8.89 -72.25 -17.64
C GLN A 351 -7.54 -72.62 -17.06
N ARG A 352 -7.58 -73.16 -15.84
CA ARG A 352 -6.52 -74.00 -15.30
C ARG A 352 -6.01 -74.84 -16.46
N PHE A 353 -4.90 -74.42 -17.05
CA PHE A 353 -4.10 -75.33 -17.83
C PHE A 353 -3.66 -76.37 -16.82
N HIS A 354 -3.95 -77.61 -17.17
CA HIS A 354 -3.26 -78.75 -16.61
C HIS A 354 -1.75 -78.44 -16.73
N VAL A 355 -1.09 -78.30 -15.58
CA VAL A 355 0.35 -78.06 -15.40
C VAL A 355 0.83 -78.97 -14.26
N VAL A 356 2.07 -79.45 -14.36
CA VAL A 356 2.78 -80.10 -13.25
C VAL A 356 2.80 -79.14 -12.06
N ALA A 357 2.14 -79.47 -10.96
CA ALA A 357 2.04 -78.62 -9.78
C ALA A 357 3.02 -79.06 -8.68
N GLU A 358 3.73 -78.09 -8.10
CA GLU A 358 4.60 -78.23 -6.95
C GLU A 358 3.83 -77.99 -5.65
N LYS A 359 4.11 -78.82 -4.65
CA LYS A 359 3.43 -78.73 -3.36
C LYS A 359 4.38 -78.93 -2.20
N VAL A 360 4.31 -78.04 -1.22
CA VAL A 360 4.90 -78.25 0.09
C VAL A 360 4.02 -79.17 0.94
N GLN A 361 4.62 -80.14 1.63
CA GLN A 361 3.88 -81.11 2.45
C GLN A 361 3.08 -80.40 3.57
N GLY A 362 1.74 -80.43 3.50
CA GLY A 362 0.83 -79.88 4.53
C GLY A 362 -0.14 -78.78 4.08
N THR A 363 -0.02 -78.22 2.88
CA THR A 363 -0.93 -77.17 2.37
C THR A 363 -2.11 -77.73 1.56
N LYS A 364 -3.23 -77.00 1.45
CA LYS A 364 -4.41 -77.38 0.65
C LYS A 364 -4.56 -76.45 -0.57
N VAL A 365 -4.18 -76.98 -1.74
CA VAL A 365 -4.68 -76.63 -3.09
C VAL A 365 -4.20 -75.30 -3.74
N LYS A 366 -2.94 -74.91 -3.60
CA LYS A 366 -2.33 -73.92 -4.50
C LYS A 366 -0.87 -74.25 -4.77
N ASP A 367 -0.41 -73.94 -5.98
CA ASP A 367 1.00 -73.90 -6.35
C ASP A 367 1.75 -72.94 -5.41
N ASP A 368 2.93 -73.33 -4.94
CA ASP A 368 3.74 -72.51 -4.02
C ASP A 368 4.89 -71.87 -4.83
N ASP A 369 4.64 -70.68 -5.40
CA ASP A 369 5.58 -69.92 -6.24
C ASP A 369 6.89 -69.53 -5.50
N TYR A 370 6.85 -69.49 -4.17
CA TYR A 370 7.96 -69.10 -3.30
C TYR A 370 8.11 -70.06 -2.13
N MET A 371 9.34 -70.48 -1.83
CA MET A 371 9.59 -71.45 -0.76
C MET A 371 10.82 -71.13 0.10
N ARG A 372 10.78 -71.59 1.36
CA ARG A 372 11.95 -71.60 2.25
C ARG A 372 12.80 -72.84 2.00
N ILE A 373 14.13 -72.68 2.01
CA ILE A 373 15.08 -73.82 1.95
C ILE A 373 14.80 -74.85 3.05
N GLY A 374 14.92 -76.13 2.68
CA GLY A 374 14.80 -77.27 3.59
C GLY A 374 13.41 -77.88 3.71
N ARG A 375 12.38 -77.35 3.02
CA ARG A 375 11.08 -78.01 2.92
C ARG A 375 11.05 -79.04 1.76
N PRO A 376 10.43 -80.23 1.95
CA PRO A 376 10.28 -81.20 0.87
C PRO A 376 9.28 -80.70 -0.18
N ILE A 377 9.60 -80.95 -1.46
CA ILE A 377 8.83 -80.54 -2.64
C ILE A 377 8.12 -81.79 -3.19
N THR A 378 6.81 -81.72 -3.35
CA THR A 378 6.03 -82.78 -4.00
C THR A 378 5.62 -82.34 -5.39
N TYR A 379 6.07 -83.07 -6.40
CA TYR A 379 5.62 -82.92 -7.79
C TYR A 379 4.30 -83.65 -7.98
N THR A 380 3.34 -83.04 -8.67
CA THR A 380 2.07 -83.68 -9.03
C THR A 380 1.69 -83.36 -10.46
N TRP A 381 1.34 -84.36 -11.26
CA TRP A 381 0.99 -84.20 -12.69
C TRP A 381 -0.31 -84.96 -13.02
N LYS A 382 -1.24 -84.97 -12.07
CA LYS A 382 -2.50 -85.68 -12.19
C LYS A 382 -3.36 -85.00 -13.27
N ASN A 383 -3.73 -85.78 -14.30
CA ASN A 383 -4.52 -85.36 -15.46
C ASN A 383 -3.76 -84.57 -16.56
N GLU A 384 -2.42 -84.55 -16.53
CA GLU A 384 -1.62 -83.90 -17.58
C GLU A 384 -1.56 -84.71 -18.88
N PHE A 385 -1.33 -86.02 -18.77
CA PHE A 385 -1.10 -86.90 -19.91
C PHE A 385 -2.36 -87.71 -20.30
N LEU A 386 -3.57 -87.12 -20.14
CA LEU A 386 -4.88 -87.80 -20.28
C LEU A 386 -5.10 -88.51 -21.64
N ASN A 387 -4.54 -87.98 -22.72
CA ASN A 387 -4.70 -88.57 -24.07
C ASN A 387 -3.75 -89.75 -24.36
N ALA A 388 -2.88 -90.12 -23.42
CA ALA A 388 -1.91 -91.21 -23.57
C ALA A 388 -2.02 -92.29 -22.47
N GLY A 389 -3.00 -92.20 -21.56
CA GLY A 389 -3.04 -93.00 -20.33
C GLY A 389 -3.06 -94.53 -20.48
N ALA A 390 -3.39 -95.06 -21.67
CA ALA A 390 -3.32 -96.50 -21.96
C ALA A 390 -2.01 -96.94 -22.63
N THR A 391 -1.05 -96.03 -22.84
CA THR A 391 0.18 -96.24 -23.64
C THR A 391 1.47 -95.77 -22.97
N ILE A 392 1.42 -95.25 -21.75
CA ILE A 392 2.60 -94.75 -21.01
C ILE A 392 3.28 -95.89 -20.25
N GLU A 393 4.58 -96.08 -20.48
CA GLU A 393 5.42 -97.10 -19.84
C GLU A 393 5.99 -96.58 -18.51
N ASN A 394 6.68 -95.44 -18.56
CA ASN A 394 7.30 -94.81 -17.39
C ASN A 394 7.37 -93.27 -17.53
N TYR A 395 7.65 -92.60 -16.41
CA TYR A 395 7.96 -91.18 -16.35
C TYR A 395 9.39 -90.98 -15.86
N LYS A 396 10.05 -89.93 -16.37
CA LYS A 396 11.32 -89.41 -15.85
C LYS A 396 11.14 -87.97 -15.39
N LEU A 397 11.77 -87.62 -14.27
CA LEU A 397 11.67 -86.28 -13.70
C LEU A 397 13.02 -85.60 -13.64
N TYR A 398 13.00 -84.31 -13.94
CA TYR A 398 14.14 -83.43 -13.95
C TYR A 398 13.78 -82.12 -13.25
N LEU A 399 14.74 -81.55 -12.53
CA LEU A 399 14.67 -80.18 -12.03
C LEU A 399 15.68 -79.36 -12.83
N GLY A 400 15.25 -78.23 -13.36
CA GLY A 400 16.07 -77.35 -14.18
C GLY A 400 15.98 -75.88 -13.77
N SER A 401 16.97 -75.08 -14.15
CA SER A 401 16.94 -73.62 -14.00
C SER A 401 16.19 -72.90 -15.13
N PHE A 402 15.76 -73.64 -16.15
CA PHE A 402 14.95 -73.16 -17.28
C PHE A 402 13.90 -74.23 -17.68
N PRO A 403 12.82 -73.85 -18.39
CA PRO A 403 11.79 -74.80 -18.77
C PRO A 403 12.32 -75.94 -19.66
N GLY A 404 12.02 -77.19 -19.31
CA GLY A 404 12.53 -78.39 -19.99
C GLY A 404 13.97 -78.79 -19.64
N GLY A 405 14.65 -78.04 -18.77
CA GLY A 405 16.03 -78.29 -18.36
C GLY A 405 16.23 -79.51 -17.46
N TYR A 406 17.45 -80.03 -17.45
CA TYR A 406 17.88 -81.17 -16.63
C TYR A 406 19.17 -80.89 -15.84
N ASP A 407 19.50 -79.61 -15.67
CA ASP A 407 20.80 -79.10 -15.20
C ASP A 407 20.96 -79.10 -13.66
N ILE A 408 19.87 -79.16 -12.89
CA ILE A 408 19.93 -79.09 -11.42
C ILE A 408 19.89 -80.49 -10.80
N LEU A 409 18.91 -81.31 -11.18
CA LEU A 409 18.76 -82.65 -10.62
C LEU A 409 18.05 -83.57 -11.61
N THR A 410 18.57 -84.78 -11.77
CA THR A 410 17.94 -85.84 -12.56
C THR A 410 17.56 -87.00 -11.64
N ILE A 411 16.29 -87.43 -11.67
CA ILE A 411 15.86 -88.65 -10.98
C ILE A 411 16.19 -89.84 -11.87
N GLN A 412 17.06 -90.73 -11.40
CA GLN A 412 17.52 -91.88 -12.20
C GLN A 412 16.52 -93.04 -12.25
N ASP A 413 15.58 -93.10 -11.32
CA ASP A 413 14.59 -94.16 -11.24
C ASP A 413 13.44 -93.93 -12.23
N ASP A 414 13.12 -94.96 -13.01
CA ASP A 414 11.95 -94.96 -13.88
C ASP A 414 10.67 -95.05 -13.03
N ILE A 415 9.83 -94.01 -13.09
CA ILE A 415 8.59 -93.97 -12.33
C ILE A 415 7.49 -94.71 -13.11
N PRO A 416 6.73 -95.63 -12.50
CA PRO A 416 5.67 -96.36 -13.19
C PRO A 416 4.63 -95.44 -13.84
N GLY A 417 4.15 -95.80 -15.03
CA GLY A 417 3.12 -95.06 -15.80
C GLY A 417 1.79 -94.80 -15.08
N THR A 418 1.53 -95.47 -13.95
CA THR A 418 0.35 -95.27 -13.08
C THR A 418 0.52 -94.16 -12.03
N SER A 419 1.73 -93.63 -11.84
CA SER A 419 2.01 -92.61 -10.83
C SER A 419 1.57 -91.22 -11.28
N THR A 420 1.01 -90.43 -10.36
CA THR A 420 0.54 -89.05 -10.63
C THR A 420 1.26 -88.00 -9.78
N GLY A 421 2.33 -88.38 -9.10
CA GLY A 421 3.12 -87.49 -8.25
C GLY A 421 4.36 -88.17 -7.66
N TYR A 422 5.30 -87.36 -7.17
CA TYR A 422 6.56 -87.80 -6.56
C TYR A 422 7.00 -86.81 -5.48
N ASN A 423 7.46 -87.31 -4.33
CA ASN A 423 7.93 -86.45 -3.23
C ASN A 423 9.46 -86.44 -3.18
N MET A 424 10.03 -85.24 -3.20
CA MET A 424 11.45 -84.99 -3.20
C MET A 424 11.86 -84.31 -1.90
N SER A 425 12.90 -84.83 -1.25
CA SER A 425 13.43 -84.28 0.00
C SER A 425 14.96 -84.16 -0.07
N ARG A 426 15.53 -83.18 0.64
CA ARG A 426 16.98 -82.92 0.76
C ARG A 426 17.65 -82.37 -0.51
N ILE A 427 17.04 -81.39 -1.17
CA ILE A 427 17.67 -80.64 -2.28
C ILE A 427 18.32 -79.37 -1.73
N SER A 428 19.54 -79.07 -2.18
CA SER A 428 20.21 -77.79 -1.93
C SER A 428 20.00 -76.88 -3.13
N LEU A 429 19.15 -75.87 -2.99
CA LEU A 429 18.84 -74.88 -4.01
C LEU A 429 19.49 -73.54 -3.64
N ILE A 430 19.74 -72.69 -4.62
CA ILE A 430 20.32 -71.35 -4.43
C ILE A 430 19.15 -70.36 -4.32
N PRO A 431 19.11 -69.49 -3.29
CA PRO A 431 18.11 -68.43 -3.17
C PRO A 431 18.10 -67.48 -4.38
N GLY A 432 16.93 -66.94 -4.73
CA GLY A 432 16.75 -65.97 -5.82
C GLY A 432 16.75 -66.55 -7.24
N ILE A 433 16.99 -67.85 -7.42
CA ILE A 433 16.90 -68.53 -8.73
C ILE A 433 15.52 -69.20 -8.87
N ARG A 434 14.90 -69.05 -10.04
CA ARG A 434 13.66 -69.77 -10.40
C ARG A 434 13.98 -71.18 -10.89
N TYR A 435 13.35 -72.17 -10.30
CA TYR A 435 13.50 -73.59 -10.62
C TYR A 435 12.22 -74.14 -11.24
N TYR A 436 12.37 -75.01 -12.24
CA TYR A 436 11.27 -75.61 -12.99
C TYR A 436 11.29 -77.12 -12.83
N SER A 437 10.13 -77.70 -12.52
CA SER A 437 9.93 -79.14 -12.43
C SER A 437 9.49 -79.68 -13.79
N ASN A 438 10.26 -80.61 -14.34
CA ASN A 438 10.07 -81.18 -15.67
C ASN A 438 9.70 -82.66 -15.56
N VAL A 439 8.58 -83.06 -16.15
CA VAL A 439 8.10 -84.45 -16.20
C VAL A 439 8.05 -84.90 -17.65
N ILE A 440 8.82 -85.94 -17.98
CA ILE A 440 8.83 -86.56 -19.30
C ILE A 440 8.09 -87.89 -19.24
N ALA A 441 7.04 -88.04 -20.04
CA ALA A 441 6.30 -89.30 -20.18
C ALA A 441 6.79 -90.08 -21.40
N TYR A 442 7.15 -91.36 -21.24
CA TYR A 442 7.53 -92.25 -22.34
C TYR A 442 6.44 -93.29 -22.61
N ASN A 443 6.22 -93.59 -23.89
CA ASN A 443 5.38 -94.71 -24.29
C ASN A 443 6.21 -95.99 -24.56
N TYR A 444 5.53 -97.13 -24.70
CA TYR A 444 6.16 -98.43 -25.01
C TYR A 444 6.91 -98.47 -26.37
N ALA A 445 6.78 -97.45 -27.21
CA ALA A 445 7.49 -97.31 -28.49
C ALA A 445 8.70 -96.36 -28.39
N GLY A 446 9.01 -95.84 -27.19
CA GLY A 446 10.12 -94.92 -26.94
C GLY A 446 9.86 -93.45 -27.33
N ALA A 447 8.66 -93.10 -27.78
CA ALA A 447 8.27 -91.71 -28.01
C ALA A 447 7.93 -91.04 -26.68
N HIS A 448 8.28 -89.75 -26.54
CA HIS A 448 8.11 -89.02 -25.30
C HIS A 448 7.51 -87.63 -25.46
N THR A 449 6.93 -87.11 -24.39
CA THR A 449 6.41 -85.74 -24.29
C THR A 449 6.80 -85.16 -22.93
N THR A 450 7.29 -83.93 -22.94
CA THR A 450 7.71 -83.20 -21.74
C THR A 450 6.62 -82.21 -21.33
N SER A 451 6.31 -82.18 -20.04
CA SER A 451 5.53 -81.13 -19.40
C SER A 451 6.39 -80.47 -18.31
N THR A 452 6.20 -79.17 -18.12
CA THR A 452 7.04 -78.32 -17.25
C THR A 452 6.15 -77.43 -16.40
N SER A 453 6.51 -77.21 -15.13
CA SER A 453 5.83 -76.25 -14.26
C SER A 453 6.11 -74.79 -14.64
N ASP A 454 5.36 -73.85 -14.04
CA ASP A 454 5.61 -72.40 -14.15
C ASP A 454 6.77 -71.91 -13.24
N GLY A 455 7.21 -72.77 -12.32
CA GLY A 455 8.46 -72.71 -11.59
C GLY A 455 8.41 -71.84 -10.33
N PHE A 456 9.23 -72.20 -9.34
CA PHE A 456 9.25 -71.58 -8.00
C PHE A 456 10.59 -70.94 -7.67
N ILE A 457 10.58 -69.92 -6.80
CA ILE A 457 11.78 -69.21 -6.31
C ILE A 457 12.03 -69.58 -4.84
N VAL A 458 13.30 -69.74 -4.48
CA VAL A 458 13.71 -69.95 -3.09
C VAL A 458 14.03 -68.60 -2.45
N ASP A 459 13.37 -68.30 -1.33
CA ASP A 459 13.58 -67.07 -0.56
C ASP A 459 14.22 -67.37 0.81
N GLN A 460 15.34 -66.68 1.09
CA GLN A 460 16.01 -66.72 2.38
C GLN A 460 16.24 -65.37 3.07
N MET A 461 15.90 -64.25 2.45
CA MET A 461 16.13 -62.93 3.03
C MET A 461 14.92 -62.46 3.83
N ASP A 462 15.15 -61.62 4.84
CA ASP A 462 14.05 -60.93 5.51
C ASP A 462 13.78 -59.62 4.74
N PRO A 463 12.52 -59.18 4.58
CA PRO A 463 12.20 -57.96 3.85
C PRO A 463 12.90 -56.74 4.46
N SER A 464 13.45 -55.88 3.59
CA SER A 464 14.08 -54.62 3.99
C SER A 464 13.03 -53.62 4.45
N ALA A 465 13.32 -52.93 5.55
CA ALA A 465 12.43 -51.95 6.16
C ALA A 465 12.50 -50.59 5.43
N GLY A 466 11.36 -49.92 5.32
CA GLY A 466 11.23 -48.61 4.67
C GLY A 466 11.20 -47.44 5.65
N ILE A 467 10.49 -46.38 5.27
CA ILE A 467 10.28 -45.16 6.08
C ILE A 467 8.78 -45.02 6.37
N VAL A 468 8.44 -44.56 7.58
CA VAL A 468 7.06 -44.33 8.03
C VAL A 468 6.91 -42.86 8.39
N TYR A 469 5.85 -42.24 7.88
CA TYR A 469 5.46 -40.86 8.10
C TYR A 469 4.10 -40.81 8.80
N ASP A 470 3.89 -39.79 9.61
CA ASP A 470 2.63 -39.52 10.28
C ASP A 470 1.62 -38.87 9.30
N GLY A 471 0.34 -39.21 9.42
CA GLY A 471 -0.74 -38.68 8.57
C GLY A 471 -0.96 -39.42 7.22
N LEU A 472 -1.95 -38.96 6.45
CA LEU A 472 -2.32 -39.50 5.12
C LEU A 472 -1.86 -38.63 3.94
N GLY A 473 -1.17 -37.52 4.23
CA GLY A 473 -0.69 -36.57 3.21
C GLY A 473 0.59 -37.05 2.53
N ILE A 474 1.13 -36.21 1.64
CA ILE A 474 2.46 -36.39 1.02
C ILE A 474 3.61 -35.89 1.89
N LEU A 475 3.28 -35.12 2.93
CA LEU A 475 4.21 -34.54 3.89
C LEU A 475 3.98 -35.22 5.23
N ASP A 476 5.07 -35.37 5.96
CA ASP A 476 5.04 -35.77 7.36
C ASP A 476 4.35 -34.69 8.20
N ILE A 477 3.37 -35.07 9.03
CA ILE A 477 2.68 -34.11 9.89
C ILE A 477 3.29 -34.13 11.28
N GLU A 478 3.76 -32.97 11.75
CA GLU A 478 4.29 -32.85 13.11
C GLU A 478 3.19 -32.57 14.15
N TYR A 479 2.06 -31.98 13.71
CA TYR A 479 0.95 -31.59 14.58
C TYR A 479 -0.42 -31.95 13.97
N GLN A 480 -1.39 -32.30 14.81
CA GLN A 480 -2.77 -32.57 14.37
C GLN A 480 -3.82 -32.08 15.39
N ASN A 481 -5.02 -31.71 14.90
CA ASN A 481 -6.14 -31.22 15.71
C ASN A 481 -7.20 -32.29 16.01
N SER A 482 -6.98 -33.53 15.58
CA SER A 482 -7.91 -34.63 15.80
C SER A 482 -7.46 -35.44 17.00
N THR A 483 -8.28 -35.50 18.06
CA THR A 483 -8.00 -36.34 19.23
C THR A 483 -8.37 -37.81 19.01
N ASN A 484 -9.18 -38.10 18.01
CA ASN A 484 -9.79 -39.41 17.78
C ASN A 484 -9.40 -40.07 16.45
N ASN A 485 -8.47 -39.51 15.67
CA ASN A 485 -8.05 -40.08 14.41
C ASN A 485 -6.53 -40.22 14.39
N VAL A 486 -6.06 -41.40 14.01
CA VAL A 486 -4.64 -41.69 13.82
C VAL A 486 -4.43 -42.24 12.42
N ALA A 487 -3.36 -41.79 11.78
CA ALA A 487 -3.04 -42.24 10.45
C ALA A 487 -1.53 -42.20 10.18
N ALA A 488 -1.11 -43.00 9.22
CA ALA A 488 0.26 -43.03 8.72
C ALA A 488 0.30 -43.49 7.26
N HIS A 489 1.40 -43.15 6.61
CA HIS A 489 1.77 -43.66 5.30
C HIS A 489 3.25 -44.04 5.28
N TRP A 490 3.62 -44.98 4.42
CA TRP A 490 4.98 -45.52 4.38
C TRP A 490 5.38 -45.96 2.98
N HIS A 491 6.68 -45.92 2.70
CA HIS A 491 7.25 -46.40 1.44
C HIS A 491 8.64 -47.00 1.66
N GLY A 492 9.22 -47.62 0.63
CA GLY A 492 10.60 -48.12 0.68
C GLY A 492 10.78 -49.50 1.33
N PHE A 493 9.70 -50.19 1.72
CA PHE A 493 9.77 -51.59 2.10
C PHE A 493 9.94 -52.47 0.87
N ILE A 494 11.04 -53.22 0.79
CA ILE A 494 11.42 -53.97 -0.40
C ILE A 494 11.84 -55.37 0.01
N ASP A 495 11.33 -56.36 -0.72
CA ASP A 495 11.88 -57.70 -0.76
C ASP A 495 12.14 -58.07 -2.23
N THR A 496 13.37 -58.50 -2.53
CA THR A 496 13.79 -58.75 -3.91
C THR A 496 13.55 -60.20 -4.37
N GLU A 497 13.21 -61.12 -3.46
CA GLU A 497 13.11 -62.55 -3.74
C GLU A 497 11.65 -63.00 -3.89
N SER A 498 10.80 -62.77 -2.88
CA SER A 498 9.36 -63.09 -2.90
C SER A 498 8.43 -61.89 -2.89
N GLY A 499 8.96 -60.68 -2.68
CA GLY A 499 8.17 -59.46 -2.59
C GLY A 499 7.37 -59.36 -1.29
N ILE A 500 6.72 -58.21 -1.08
CA ILE A 500 5.91 -57.99 0.12
C ILE A 500 4.52 -58.61 -0.06
N GLN A 501 4.09 -59.40 0.92
CA GLN A 501 2.74 -59.99 1.00
C GLN A 501 1.77 -59.08 1.76
N SER A 502 2.20 -58.48 2.88
CA SER A 502 1.34 -57.59 3.67
C SER A 502 2.12 -56.70 4.64
N TYR A 503 1.55 -55.55 4.98
CA TYR A 503 2.01 -54.65 6.03
C TYR A 503 1.17 -54.82 7.29
N HIS A 504 1.81 -54.59 8.43
CA HIS A 504 1.18 -54.53 9.74
C HIS A 504 1.49 -53.18 10.37
N TRP A 505 0.47 -52.53 10.93
CA TRP A 505 0.55 -51.18 11.50
C TRP A 505 -0.01 -51.14 12.92
N CYS A 506 0.63 -50.37 13.80
CA CYS A 506 0.14 -50.05 15.14
C CYS A 506 0.53 -48.63 15.58
N VAL A 507 -0.10 -48.12 16.63
CA VAL A 507 0.14 -46.77 17.18
C VAL A 507 0.37 -46.83 18.69
N GLY A 508 1.37 -46.11 19.19
CA GLY A 508 1.67 -46.03 20.63
C GLY A 508 2.30 -44.71 21.04
N GLU A 509 2.38 -44.45 22.35
CA GLU A 509 2.96 -43.21 22.91
C GLU A 509 4.48 -43.28 23.13
N THR A 510 5.12 -44.41 22.81
CA THR A 510 6.56 -44.61 23.02
C THR A 510 7.26 -45.06 21.74
N THR A 511 8.52 -44.65 21.59
CA THR A 511 9.40 -45.08 20.50
C THR A 511 10.00 -46.48 20.71
N HIS A 512 9.70 -47.13 21.85
CA HIS A 512 10.27 -48.45 22.17
C HIS A 512 9.73 -49.55 21.25
N VAL A 513 10.61 -50.50 20.90
CA VAL A 513 10.33 -51.62 20.00
C VAL A 513 10.91 -52.91 20.57
N HIS A 514 10.05 -53.90 20.84
CA HIS A 514 10.45 -55.24 21.26
C HIS A 514 10.54 -56.18 20.05
N ARG A 515 11.56 -57.05 20.02
CA ARG A 515 11.74 -58.08 18.95
C ARG A 515 10.61 -59.12 18.85
N ILE A 516 9.61 -59.08 19.74
CA ILE A 516 8.55 -60.08 19.84
C ILE A 516 7.23 -59.62 19.18
N TYR A 517 7.17 -58.42 18.58
CA TYR A 517 5.96 -57.91 17.90
C TYR A 517 4.72 -57.95 18.83
N SER A 518 4.91 -57.51 20.08
CA SER A 518 3.89 -57.52 21.14
C SER A 518 2.95 -56.33 21.01
N ASN A 519 1.68 -56.51 21.40
CA ASN A 519 0.70 -55.41 21.51
C ASN A 519 0.95 -54.47 22.70
N SER A 520 1.86 -54.82 23.63
CA SER A 520 2.15 -54.02 24.82
C SER A 520 2.72 -52.63 24.51
N GLU A 521 3.22 -52.39 23.30
CA GLU A 521 3.89 -51.15 22.88
C GLU A 521 3.03 -50.28 21.96
N CYS A 522 1.81 -50.74 21.70
CA CYS A 522 0.83 -50.14 20.80
C CYS A 522 -0.37 -49.68 21.64
N SER A 523 -0.10 -48.77 22.60
CA SER A 523 -1.07 -48.33 23.62
C SER A 523 -2.31 -47.63 23.06
N VAL A 524 -2.22 -47.10 21.84
CA VAL A 524 -3.28 -46.31 21.18
C VAL A 524 -4.05 -47.19 20.19
N HIS A 525 -3.35 -47.93 19.32
CA HIS A 525 -3.97 -48.84 18.36
C HIS A 525 -3.11 -50.12 18.18
N PRO A 526 -3.66 -51.33 18.41
CA PRO A 526 -2.89 -52.58 18.33
C PRO A 526 -2.48 -52.95 16.90
N TRP A 527 -1.57 -53.92 16.74
CA TRP A 527 -1.13 -54.40 15.44
C TRP A 527 -2.29 -54.91 14.58
N THR A 528 -2.52 -54.24 13.45
CA THR A 528 -3.55 -54.59 12.46
C THR A 528 -2.89 -54.91 11.12
N ASN A 529 -3.29 -56.02 10.48
CA ASN A 529 -2.88 -56.33 9.12
C ASN A 529 -3.64 -55.42 8.15
N VAL A 530 -2.91 -54.62 7.38
CA VAL A 530 -3.46 -53.66 6.41
C VAL A 530 -3.22 -54.09 4.97
N GLY A 531 -2.86 -55.35 4.74
CA GLY A 531 -2.62 -55.90 3.40
C GLY A 531 -1.49 -55.18 2.68
N LEU A 532 -1.63 -54.95 1.38
CA LEU A 532 -0.63 -54.23 0.57
C LEU A 532 -0.86 -52.70 0.55
N HIS A 533 -1.74 -52.19 1.41
CA HIS A 533 -1.94 -50.75 1.52
C HIS A 533 -0.70 -50.09 2.13
N VAL A 534 -0.22 -49.03 1.48
CA VAL A 534 0.95 -48.23 1.90
C VAL A 534 0.56 -47.06 2.83
N SER A 535 -0.69 -47.06 3.28
CA SER A 535 -1.23 -46.07 4.21
C SER A 535 -2.37 -46.69 5.00
N ALA A 536 -2.54 -46.25 6.25
CA ALA A 536 -3.63 -46.68 7.10
C ALA A 536 -4.14 -45.53 7.97
N SER A 537 -5.44 -45.55 8.26
CA SER A 537 -6.06 -44.63 9.20
C SER A 537 -7.13 -45.32 10.03
N LYS A 538 -7.35 -44.81 11.24
CA LYS A 538 -8.34 -45.34 12.17
C LYS A 538 -8.91 -44.26 13.08
N ASN A 539 -10.23 -44.23 13.15
CA ASN A 539 -10.93 -43.54 14.23
C ASN A 539 -10.90 -44.38 15.51
N LEU A 540 -10.39 -43.77 16.58
CA LEU A 540 -10.23 -44.32 17.92
C LEU A 540 -11.54 -44.19 18.71
N SER A 541 -11.75 -45.15 19.61
CA SER A 541 -12.89 -45.16 20.53
C SER A 541 -12.66 -44.29 21.78
N ILE A 542 -11.40 -43.96 22.08
CA ILE A 542 -10.95 -43.17 23.23
C ILE A 542 -10.08 -42.04 22.67
N GLU A 543 -10.36 -40.81 23.09
CA GLU A 543 -9.65 -39.62 22.64
C GLU A 543 -8.25 -39.51 23.26
N ILE A 544 -7.29 -39.08 22.45
CA ILE A 544 -5.93 -38.77 22.87
C ILE A 544 -5.93 -37.40 23.54
N LEU A 545 -5.26 -37.28 24.69
CA LEU A 545 -5.17 -36.02 25.43
C LEU A 545 -4.29 -35.00 24.70
N GLN A 546 -4.63 -33.72 24.85
CA GLN A 546 -3.85 -32.57 24.35
C GLN A 546 -2.39 -32.62 24.81
N GLY A 547 -1.47 -32.19 23.94
CA GLY A 547 -0.02 -32.11 24.20
C GLY A 547 0.71 -33.46 24.18
N ARG A 548 0.01 -34.57 23.88
CA ARG A 548 0.63 -35.90 23.77
C ARG A 548 1.22 -36.12 22.40
N LYS A 549 2.40 -36.76 22.36
CA LYS A 549 3.07 -37.21 21.14
C LYS A 549 2.83 -38.70 20.92
N ILE A 550 2.35 -39.06 19.73
CA ILE A 550 2.08 -40.45 19.32
C ILE A 550 3.00 -40.86 18.18
N TYR A 551 3.29 -42.15 18.08
CA TYR A 551 4.19 -42.71 17.08
C TYR A 551 3.51 -43.85 16.32
N ASN A 552 3.64 -43.82 15.00
CA ASN A 552 3.18 -44.88 14.11
C ASN A 552 4.29 -45.92 13.91
N LYS A 553 3.93 -47.20 13.98
CA LYS A 553 4.87 -48.33 13.86
C LYS A 553 4.44 -49.27 12.75
N VAL A 554 5.37 -49.68 11.89
CA VAL A 554 5.07 -50.54 10.73
C VAL A 554 6.12 -51.62 10.54
N TYR A 555 5.70 -52.83 10.18
CA TYR A 555 6.58 -53.87 9.62
C TYR A 555 5.90 -54.57 8.44
N ALA A 556 6.70 -55.15 7.56
CA ALA A 556 6.24 -55.90 6.39
C ALA A 556 6.41 -57.41 6.58
N ILE A 557 5.57 -58.19 5.90
CA ILE A 557 5.65 -59.64 5.78
C ILE A 557 5.86 -60.00 4.31
N ASP A 558 6.83 -60.85 4.01
CA ASP A 558 7.15 -61.30 2.63
C ASP A 558 6.26 -62.47 2.15
N GLY A 559 6.45 -62.91 0.91
CA GLY A 559 5.74 -64.02 0.28
C GLY A 559 5.95 -65.39 0.95
N VAL A 560 7.00 -65.55 1.77
CA VAL A 560 7.31 -66.77 2.53
C VAL A 560 7.04 -66.64 4.03
N GLY A 561 6.43 -65.55 4.48
CA GLY A 561 6.01 -65.26 5.85
C GLY A 561 7.11 -64.82 6.82
N ARG A 562 8.25 -64.25 6.37
CA ARG A 562 9.22 -63.58 7.26
C ARG A 562 8.85 -62.12 7.44
N ARG A 563 9.41 -61.48 8.46
CA ARG A 563 9.05 -60.13 8.91
C ARG A 563 10.24 -59.19 8.80
N SER A 564 9.99 -57.96 8.38
CA SER A 564 11.00 -56.88 8.43
C SER A 564 11.23 -56.43 9.87
N SER A 565 12.28 -55.65 10.10
CA SER A 565 12.36 -54.84 11.33
C SER A 565 11.19 -53.85 11.40
N ILE A 566 10.77 -53.52 12.62
CA ILE A 566 9.74 -52.50 12.88
C ILE A 566 10.36 -51.12 12.70
N VAL A 567 9.70 -50.27 11.91
CA VAL A 567 10.03 -48.85 11.71
C VAL A 567 9.07 -48.03 12.55
N VAL A 568 9.57 -46.96 13.18
CA VAL A 568 8.79 -46.03 14.00
C VAL A 568 8.89 -44.65 13.36
N SER A 569 7.78 -43.92 13.24
CA SER A 569 7.78 -42.52 12.83
C SER A 569 8.47 -41.62 13.86
N ASP A 570 8.77 -40.38 13.49
CA ASP A 570 9.29 -39.37 14.40
C ASP A 570 8.22 -38.74 15.31
N GLY A 571 6.94 -38.96 15.00
CA GLY A 571 5.77 -38.83 15.85
C GLY A 571 5.03 -37.49 15.69
N VAL A 572 3.73 -37.51 15.94
CA VAL A 572 2.82 -36.35 15.82
C VAL A 572 2.30 -35.90 17.18
N ILE A 573 2.25 -34.57 17.42
CA ILE A 573 1.73 -33.94 18.64
C ILE A 573 0.25 -33.54 18.45
N ILE A 574 -0.59 -33.81 19.45
CA ILE A 574 -2.00 -33.39 19.46
C ILE A 574 -2.12 -31.97 19.99
N ASP A 575 -2.60 -31.05 19.14
CA ASP A 575 -2.93 -29.67 19.52
C ASP A 575 -4.34 -29.30 19.05
N ILE A 576 -5.20 -28.99 20.01
CA ILE A 576 -6.61 -28.63 19.82
C ILE A 576 -6.91 -27.19 20.22
N THR A 577 -5.90 -26.43 20.66
CA THR A 577 -6.04 -25.07 21.13
C THR A 577 -5.71 -24.08 20.03
N SER A 578 -6.40 -22.94 20.03
CA SER A 578 -6.06 -21.83 19.15
C SER A 578 -5.05 -20.92 19.85
N PRO A 579 -4.18 -20.21 19.10
CA PRO A 579 -3.29 -19.20 19.65
C PRO A 579 -4.04 -18.19 20.52
N ILE A 580 -3.48 -17.87 21.68
CA ILE A 580 -4.07 -16.94 22.65
C ILE A 580 -3.30 -15.62 22.56
N PRO A 581 -3.98 -14.46 22.45
CA PRO A 581 -3.31 -13.17 22.44
C PRO A 581 -2.71 -12.84 23.82
N GLU A 582 -1.43 -12.42 23.85
CA GLU A 582 -0.78 -11.90 25.06
C GLU A 582 -1.00 -10.38 25.15
N LYS A 583 -1.43 -9.87 26.31
CA LYS A 583 -1.68 -8.43 26.51
C LYS A 583 -0.49 -7.76 27.20
N PHE A 584 -0.01 -6.61 26.69
CA PHE A 584 0.77 -5.64 27.48
C PHE A 584 0.54 -4.17 27.05
N ILE A 585 0.87 -3.27 27.99
CA ILE A 585 0.36 -1.92 28.27
C ILE A 585 1.17 -0.81 27.56
N ILE A 586 0.52 0.28 27.15
CA ILE A 586 1.14 1.62 27.02
C ILE A 586 0.41 2.55 27.99
N ALA A 587 1.15 3.21 28.89
CA ALA A 587 0.64 4.25 29.78
C ALA A 587 0.96 5.64 29.20
N THR A 588 -0.01 6.55 29.33
CA THR A 588 -0.03 7.94 28.86
C THR A 588 0.80 8.90 29.71
N GLU A 589 1.35 9.93 29.04
CA GLU A 589 1.80 11.29 29.44
C GLU A 589 2.24 11.64 30.88
N LEU A 590 3.36 12.39 31.00
CA LEU A 590 3.46 13.63 31.80
C LEU A 590 4.71 14.48 31.46
N PHE A 591 4.53 15.79 31.56
CA PHE A 591 5.42 16.92 31.25
C PHE A 591 6.69 17.03 32.12
N GLY A 592 7.78 17.57 31.56
CA GLY A 592 8.95 18.09 32.30
C GLY A 592 10.00 18.74 31.38
N ASN A 593 10.51 19.92 31.77
CA ASN A 593 11.39 20.78 30.96
C ASN A 593 12.66 20.11 30.44
N ASN A 594 12.97 20.39 29.16
CA ASN A 594 14.29 20.21 28.55
C ASN A 594 15.38 20.92 29.39
N THR A 595 16.31 20.16 29.95
CA THR A 595 17.60 20.67 30.41
C THR A 595 18.70 20.02 29.59
N SER A 596 19.08 20.63 28.48
CA SER A 596 20.19 20.16 27.64
C SER A 596 21.49 20.06 28.45
N PHE A 597 22.29 19.02 28.20
CA PHE A 597 23.61 18.76 28.81
C PHE A 597 24.72 19.80 28.51
N GLU A 598 24.40 20.88 27.79
CA GLU A 598 25.32 21.92 27.33
C GLU A 598 26.03 22.72 28.45
N ASN A 599 25.71 22.47 29.73
CA ASN A 599 26.11 23.36 30.84
C ASN A 599 26.88 22.71 32.00
N THR A 600 27.50 21.55 31.81
CA THR A 600 28.37 20.96 32.86
C THR A 600 29.74 20.64 32.31
N GLY A 601 30.71 21.53 32.56
CA GLY A 601 32.12 21.28 32.29
C GLY A 601 32.67 20.17 33.20
N GLY A 602 33.18 19.09 32.61
CA GLY A 602 33.80 17.97 33.30
C GLY A 602 34.61 17.10 32.34
N GLU A 603 35.72 16.53 32.84
CA GLU A 603 36.86 15.94 32.10
C GLU A 603 36.52 14.77 31.16
N GLU A 604 37.14 14.78 29.98
CA GLU A 604 37.03 13.79 28.90
C GLU A 604 37.85 12.51 29.18
N ILE A 605 37.32 11.33 28.81
CA ILE A 605 38.08 10.06 28.78
C ILE A 605 38.27 9.63 27.33
N ASN A 606 39.53 9.54 26.90
CA ASN A 606 39.91 9.19 25.53
C ASN A 606 39.65 7.70 25.23
N PHE A 607 39.00 7.42 24.10
CA PHE A 607 38.49 6.11 23.68
C PHE A 607 39.58 5.02 23.54
N GLU A 608 40.84 5.42 23.36
CA GLU A 608 41.96 4.49 23.20
C GLU A 608 42.35 3.73 24.48
N ASN A 609 41.86 4.14 25.66
CA ASN A 609 42.22 3.52 26.94
C ASN A 609 41.17 2.54 27.50
N VAL A 610 40.06 2.29 26.80
CA VAL A 610 39.01 1.36 27.27
C VAL A 610 39.30 -0.05 26.75
N SER A 611 39.92 -0.91 27.57
CA SER A 611 39.99 -2.33 27.26
C SER A 611 38.63 -2.98 27.52
N ALA A 612 38.22 -3.88 26.61
CA ALA A 612 36.87 -4.42 26.46
C ALA A 612 36.36 -5.33 27.61
N THR A 613 36.82 -5.15 28.85
CA THR A 613 36.44 -6.04 29.96
C THR A 613 35.99 -5.38 31.25
N ASP A 614 36.09 -4.06 31.47
CA ASP A 614 35.42 -3.44 32.64
C ASP A 614 35.41 -1.90 32.60
N ILE A 615 34.25 -1.30 32.26
CA ILE A 615 34.01 0.15 32.39
C ILE A 615 34.04 0.61 33.86
N CYS A 616 33.74 -0.30 34.80
CA CYS A 616 33.62 0.00 36.22
C CYS A 616 34.95 0.30 36.93
N MET A 617 36.11 -0.04 36.33
CA MET A 617 37.43 0.11 36.98
C MET A 617 38.22 1.36 36.58
N VAL A 618 37.71 2.20 35.65
CA VAL A 618 38.53 3.24 35.00
C VAL A 618 38.06 4.70 35.23
N SER A 619 36.94 4.97 35.92
CA SER A 619 36.55 6.37 36.19
C SER A 619 35.98 6.61 37.60
N ASN A 620 36.40 7.72 38.21
CA ASN A 620 35.79 8.24 39.43
C ASN A 620 34.34 8.63 39.15
N SER A 621 33.42 8.14 39.99
CA SER A 621 31.98 8.37 39.92
C SER A 621 31.64 9.86 39.79
N PHE A 622 31.13 10.29 38.63
CA PHE A 622 30.61 11.63 38.42
C PHE A 622 29.08 11.58 38.38
N HIS A 623 28.43 12.27 39.31
CA HIS A 623 26.97 12.34 39.41
C HIS A 623 26.53 13.79 39.68
N PRO A 624 25.45 14.28 39.05
CA PRO A 624 24.75 15.47 39.52
C PRO A 624 24.30 15.26 40.97
N LEU A 625 24.37 16.31 41.81
CA LEU A 625 24.12 16.27 43.27
C LEU A 625 22.76 15.69 43.70
N SER A 626 21.83 15.46 42.77
CA SER A 626 20.48 14.92 42.98
C SER A 626 20.35 13.42 42.73
N TRP A 627 21.41 12.70 42.32
CA TRP A 627 21.34 11.28 41.98
C TRP A 627 22.04 10.39 43.01
N ILE A 628 21.31 9.41 43.54
CA ILE A 628 21.86 8.35 44.42
C ILE A 628 21.73 7.02 43.66
N PRO A 629 22.80 6.51 43.05
CA PRO A 629 22.75 5.19 42.40
C PRO A 629 22.61 4.06 43.43
N ALA A 630 21.96 2.97 43.03
CA ALA A 630 21.84 1.76 43.83
C ALA A 630 23.22 1.08 44.02
N PRO A 631 23.41 0.26 45.07
CA PRO A 631 24.69 -0.42 45.28
C PRO A 631 24.97 -1.37 44.10
N LEU A 632 26.16 -1.24 43.48
CA LEU A 632 26.70 -2.05 42.36
C LEU A 632 26.38 -1.60 40.92
N THR A 633 25.88 -0.39 40.68
CA THR A 633 25.74 0.16 39.31
C THR A 633 26.88 1.14 38.96
N CYS A 634 27.52 0.93 37.80
CA CYS A 634 28.53 1.84 37.23
C CYS A 634 27.95 2.52 35.98
N LEU A 635 28.05 3.85 35.89
CA LEU A 635 27.63 4.61 34.71
C LEU A 635 28.86 5.33 34.12
N ALA A 636 29.03 5.30 32.79
CA ALA A 636 30.06 6.06 32.09
C ALA A 636 29.43 6.87 30.95
N VAL A 637 29.88 8.11 30.79
CA VAL A 637 29.49 8.99 29.69
C VAL A 637 30.58 8.93 28.62
N VAL A 638 30.18 8.68 27.37
CA VAL A 638 31.08 8.66 26.21
C VAL A 638 30.73 9.86 25.35
N SER A 639 31.68 10.79 25.17
CA SER A 639 31.60 11.87 24.20
C SER A 639 32.39 11.51 22.93
N SER A 640 32.08 12.18 21.81
CA SER A 640 32.78 12.02 20.54
C SER A 640 33.50 13.33 20.17
N ASP A 641 34.75 13.23 19.72
CA ASP A 641 35.58 14.36 19.27
C ASP A 641 35.09 15.01 17.97
N VAL A 642 34.12 14.39 17.27
CA VAL A 642 33.54 14.94 16.04
C VAL A 642 32.24 15.64 16.35
N ASN A 643 32.37 16.81 16.96
CA ASN A 643 31.26 17.73 17.13
C ASN A 643 31.08 18.55 15.84
N LEU A 644 30.05 18.25 15.04
CA LEU A 644 29.67 19.05 13.85
C LEU A 644 28.82 20.28 14.20
N ALA A 645 28.56 20.54 15.49
CA ALA A 645 27.92 21.77 15.95
C ALA A 645 29.00 22.75 16.47
N LYS A 646 29.61 23.52 15.57
CA LYS A 646 30.58 24.57 15.97
C LYS A 646 29.91 25.93 16.24
N ASP A 647 28.57 25.99 16.23
CA ASP A 647 27.83 27.23 15.99
C ASP A 647 26.74 27.52 17.04
N GLY A 648 26.53 26.64 18.02
CA GLY A 648 25.51 26.87 19.07
C GLY A 648 24.06 26.94 18.56
N GLN A 649 23.77 26.35 17.40
CA GLN A 649 22.40 26.13 16.91
C GLN A 649 22.11 24.64 16.93
N SER A 650 21.30 24.19 17.88
CA SER A 650 20.89 22.79 18.10
C SER A 650 19.92 22.25 17.03
N HIS A 651 19.93 22.82 15.82
CA HIS A 651 19.06 22.38 14.74
C HIS A 651 19.86 22.23 13.47
N LEU A 652 19.89 21.00 12.92
CA LEU A 652 20.25 20.77 11.52
C LEU A 652 19.41 21.74 10.64
N PRO A 653 20.01 22.50 9.73
CA PRO A 653 19.24 23.28 8.76
C PRO A 653 18.60 22.28 7.79
N ILE A 654 17.33 21.95 8.01
CA ILE A 654 16.61 20.97 7.18
C ILE A 654 16.04 21.66 5.93
N SER A 655 16.92 22.30 5.15
CA SER A 655 16.56 23.00 3.92
C SER A 655 16.05 22.09 2.78
N ASP A 656 16.18 20.77 2.93
CA ASP A 656 15.76 19.78 1.93
C ASP A 656 14.54 18.92 2.35
N SER A 657 13.91 19.19 3.50
CA SER A 657 12.73 18.43 3.95
C SER A 657 11.43 19.00 3.41
N PHE A 658 11.13 18.67 2.15
CA PHE A 658 9.82 18.86 1.57
C PHE A 658 8.81 17.90 2.26
N GLY A 659 8.16 18.41 3.32
CA GLY A 659 6.88 17.96 3.87
C GLY A 659 6.69 16.46 4.12
N ALA A 660 7.07 15.96 5.30
CA ALA A 660 6.48 14.75 5.88
C ALA A 660 6.83 14.62 7.37
N ASN A 661 5.91 14.03 8.14
CA ASN A 661 6.17 13.48 9.47
C ASN A 661 7.38 12.53 9.42
N LYS A 662 8.23 12.52 10.46
CA LYS A 662 9.39 11.61 10.53
C LYS A 662 9.20 10.55 11.60
N GLU A 663 9.58 9.33 11.25
CA GLU A 663 9.40 8.12 12.05
C GLU A 663 10.78 7.54 12.44
N GLY A 664 10.85 7.04 13.68
CA GLY A 664 11.95 6.32 14.26
C GLY A 664 11.55 4.89 14.57
N PHE A 665 12.49 4.08 15.02
CA PHE A 665 12.23 2.74 15.48
C PHE A 665 12.97 2.46 16.77
N ILE A 666 12.37 1.62 17.60
CA ILE A 666 13.02 0.93 18.72
C ILE A 666 12.93 -0.56 18.44
N GLN A 667 14.04 -1.26 18.56
CA GLN A 667 14.14 -2.69 18.33
C GLN A 667 14.66 -3.36 19.58
N PHE A 668 13.95 -4.37 20.05
CA PHE A 668 14.34 -5.25 21.13
C PHE A 668 14.49 -6.65 20.54
N ASP A 669 15.72 -7.17 20.49
CA ASP A 669 16.07 -8.40 19.77
C ASP A 669 15.58 -8.43 18.31
N SER A 670 14.65 -9.30 17.95
CA SER A 670 14.06 -9.42 16.61
C SER A 670 12.82 -8.55 16.39
N VAL A 671 12.27 -7.95 17.46
CA VAL A 671 11.03 -7.19 17.43
C VAL A 671 11.34 -5.71 17.22
N LYS A 672 10.87 -5.15 16.12
CA LYS A 672 11.06 -3.74 15.75
C LYS A 672 9.74 -2.99 15.83
N HIS A 673 9.68 -1.98 16.69
CA HIS A 673 8.55 -1.06 16.84
C HIS A 673 8.89 0.29 16.21
N ILE A 674 7.97 0.88 15.47
CA ILE A 674 8.13 2.20 14.84
C ILE A 674 7.38 3.25 15.67
N PHE A 675 7.96 4.43 15.85
CA PHE A 675 7.34 5.53 16.59
C PHE A 675 7.53 6.85 15.85
N LEU A 676 6.64 7.81 16.07
CA LEU A 676 6.70 9.12 15.43
C LEU A 676 7.74 9.99 16.15
N ILE A 677 8.75 10.47 15.44
CA ILE A 677 9.77 11.36 16.02
C ILE A 677 9.21 12.77 16.11
N TYR A 678 8.67 13.30 15.00
CA TYR A 678 8.07 14.62 14.95
C TYR A 678 7.02 14.78 13.85
N THR A 679 6.12 15.74 14.06
CA THR A 679 5.16 16.25 13.07
C THR A 679 5.56 17.65 12.59
N LYS A 680 5.38 17.89 11.28
CA LYS A 680 5.51 19.24 10.71
C LYS A 680 4.10 19.80 10.47
N PRO A 681 3.73 20.95 11.05
CA PRO A 681 2.46 21.59 10.77
C PRO A 681 2.39 22.07 9.31
N TYR A 682 1.21 21.90 8.69
CA TYR A 682 0.90 22.34 7.34
C TYR A 682 0.83 23.88 7.29
N ARG A 683 1.60 24.52 6.39
CA ARG A 683 1.47 25.95 6.09
C ARG A 683 0.28 26.19 5.16
N HIS A 684 -0.68 26.99 5.59
CA HIS A 684 -1.70 27.56 4.70
C HIS A 684 -1.48 29.05 4.38
N ASP A 685 -0.42 29.67 4.89
CA ASP A 685 -0.10 31.08 4.73
C ASP A 685 1.18 31.29 3.92
N GLY A 686 1.02 31.90 2.74
CA GLY A 686 2.11 32.24 1.82
C GLY A 686 2.98 33.43 2.25
N SER A 687 3.32 33.56 3.54
CA SER A 687 4.26 34.57 4.04
C SER A 687 5.47 33.92 4.68
N GLY A 688 6.61 34.02 3.99
CA GLY A 688 7.90 33.59 4.51
C GLY A 688 8.44 34.57 5.54
N ASP A 689 8.55 34.12 6.80
CA ASP A 689 9.73 34.29 7.66
C ASP A 689 9.56 33.71 9.08
N SER A 690 8.43 33.10 9.42
CA SER A 690 8.29 32.34 10.68
C SER A 690 9.05 31.01 10.59
N ARG A 691 9.96 30.75 11.56
CA ARG A 691 10.65 29.47 11.72
C ARG A 691 9.63 28.32 11.78
N GLU A 692 9.89 27.26 11.01
CA GLU A 692 9.10 26.02 11.03
C GLU A 692 9.09 25.44 12.46
N LYS A 693 7.94 25.45 13.13
CA LYS A 693 7.77 24.84 14.47
C LYS A 693 7.60 23.33 14.27
N ILE A 694 8.54 22.53 14.77
CA ILE A 694 8.50 21.07 14.75
C ILE A 694 7.93 20.59 16.08
N SER A 695 6.88 19.77 16.07
CA SER A 695 6.31 19.16 17.29
C SER A 695 6.94 17.78 17.51
N TRP A 696 7.69 17.62 18.60
CA TRP A 696 8.36 16.36 18.96
C TRP A 696 7.48 15.52 19.88
N HIS A 697 7.45 14.20 19.69
CA HIS A 697 6.62 13.29 20.49
C HIS A 697 7.46 12.52 21.52
N ALA A 698 6.99 12.45 22.76
CA ALA A 698 7.57 11.61 23.81
C ALA A 698 6.99 10.19 23.74
N HIS A 699 7.83 9.17 23.96
CA HIS A 699 7.43 7.76 23.90
C HIS A 699 7.98 6.99 25.10
N THR A 700 7.17 6.09 25.67
CA THR A 700 7.59 5.17 26.74
C THR A 700 7.35 3.74 26.28
N PHE A 701 8.38 2.89 26.39
CA PHE A 701 8.34 1.51 25.95
C PHE A 701 8.60 0.57 27.13
N TYR A 702 7.79 -0.48 27.25
CA TYR A 702 7.94 -1.51 28.27
C TYR A 702 8.46 -2.81 27.63
N PHE A 703 9.46 -3.42 28.25
CA PHE A 703 10.04 -4.69 27.80
C PHE A 703 10.19 -5.63 28.99
N SER A 704 9.98 -6.93 28.77
CA SER A 704 10.25 -7.97 29.77
C SER A 704 11.53 -8.72 29.37
N ALA A 705 12.56 -8.66 30.22
CA ALA A 705 13.80 -9.36 29.97
C ALA A 705 13.63 -10.86 30.22
N ILE A 706 13.86 -11.67 29.18
CA ILE A 706 13.78 -13.15 29.24
C ILE A 706 15.16 -13.80 29.47
N SER A 707 16.22 -13.01 29.30
CA SER A 707 17.63 -13.38 29.42
C SER A 707 18.36 -12.36 30.30
N SER A 708 19.58 -12.71 30.73
CA SER A 708 20.45 -11.79 31.48
C SER A 708 21.03 -10.64 30.64
N HIS A 709 20.85 -10.67 29.31
CA HIS A 709 21.38 -9.69 28.36
C HIS A 709 20.38 -9.51 27.21
N ALA A 710 19.99 -8.26 26.93
CA ALA A 710 19.12 -7.91 25.81
C ALA A 710 19.67 -6.68 25.08
N ASN A 711 19.58 -6.69 23.74
CA ASN A 711 20.06 -5.58 22.92
C ASN A 711 18.89 -4.68 22.50
N ILE A 712 18.96 -3.40 22.87
CA ILE A 712 17.99 -2.38 22.48
C ILE A 712 18.65 -1.48 21.42
N THR A 713 18.01 -1.35 20.26
CA THR A 713 18.47 -0.48 19.17
C THR A 713 17.43 0.59 18.90
N ILE A 714 17.80 1.87 18.96
CA ILE A 714 16.92 2.98 18.61
C ILE A 714 17.52 3.71 17.40
N GLY A 715 16.71 4.02 16.38
CA GLY A 715 17.21 4.66 15.16
C GLY A 715 16.12 5.38 14.36
N SER A 716 16.52 6.10 13.32
CA SER A 716 15.59 6.67 12.34
C SER A 716 15.33 5.68 11.20
N ILE A 717 14.12 5.70 10.62
CA ILE A 717 13.78 4.86 9.47
C ILE A 717 14.46 5.35 8.18
N ASP A 718 14.72 6.66 8.07
CA ASP A 718 15.30 7.28 6.89
C ASP A 718 16.83 7.38 7.02
N LYS A 719 17.53 6.85 6.01
CA LYS A 719 19.01 6.81 5.93
C LYS A 719 19.65 8.20 5.89
N THR A 720 18.89 9.24 5.60
CA THR A 720 19.36 10.64 5.51
C THR A 720 19.13 11.44 6.78
N THR A 721 18.47 10.85 7.78
CA THR A 721 18.14 11.51 9.05
C THR A 721 18.74 10.74 10.22
N GLY A 722 19.52 11.40 11.07
CA GLY A 722 19.92 10.86 12.37
C GLY A 722 18.87 11.18 13.44
N ILE A 723 18.76 10.32 14.46
CA ILE A 723 18.04 10.65 15.69
C ILE A 723 19.09 10.91 16.78
N PHE A 724 19.02 12.08 17.42
CA PHE A 724 19.77 12.34 18.65
C PHE A 724 18.83 12.01 19.81
N LEU A 725 19.28 11.11 20.68
CA LEU A 725 18.52 10.69 21.86
C LEU A 725 18.93 11.56 23.03
N ASP A 726 17.96 12.20 23.66
CA ASP A 726 18.12 12.96 24.90
C ASP A 726 17.20 12.35 25.96
N ASP A 727 17.59 12.41 27.23
CA ASP A 727 16.82 11.96 28.40
C ASP A 727 16.34 10.48 28.40
N LEU A 728 17.21 9.53 28.02
CA LEU A 728 16.88 8.09 28.07
C LEU A 728 16.84 7.58 29.53
N SER A 729 15.65 7.20 30.02
CA SER A 729 15.45 6.59 31.35
C SER A 729 15.03 5.12 31.24
N VAL A 730 15.64 4.25 32.05
CA VAL A 730 15.27 2.83 32.18
C VAL A 730 14.86 2.57 33.63
N GLN A 731 13.66 2.02 33.85
CA GLN A 731 13.12 1.74 35.18
C GLN A 731 12.56 0.32 35.26
N GLU A 732 12.76 -0.34 36.40
CA GLU A 732 12.16 -1.66 36.70
C GLU A 732 10.69 -1.50 37.12
N VAL A 733 9.79 -2.24 36.48
CA VAL A 733 8.34 -2.19 36.74
C VAL A 733 7.87 -3.53 37.31
N ASN A 734 7.37 -3.54 38.55
CA ASN A 734 6.82 -4.74 39.20
C ASN A 734 5.32 -4.89 38.91
N PHE A 735 4.92 -5.97 38.23
CA PHE A 735 3.51 -6.22 37.87
C PHE A 735 2.79 -7.18 38.83
N THR A 736 1.57 -6.82 39.24
CA THR A 736 0.61 -7.71 39.91
C THR A 736 -0.42 -8.22 38.90
N THR A 737 -0.56 -9.54 38.79
CA THR A 737 -1.41 -10.22 37.80
C THR A 737 -2.90 -10.15 38.16
N SER A 738 -3.65 -9.23 37.55
CA SER A 738 -5.13 -9.34 37.54
C SER A 738 -5.78 -8.45 36.47
N ALA A 739 -6.01 -8.97 35.24
CA ALA A 739 -7.12 -8.57 34.36
C ALA A 739 -7.24 -9.46 33.10
N THR A 740 -8.47 -9.87 32.80
CA THR A 740 -8.90 -10.84 31.76
C THR A 740 -9.52 -10.18 30.52
N SER A 741 -8.84 -9.28 29.81
CA SER A 741 -9.39 -8.74 28.54
C SER A 741 -8.34 -8.64 27.42
N GLY A 742 -8.45 -9.53 26.43
CA GLY A 742 -7.54 -9.71 25.29
C GLY A 742 -7.72 -8.69 24.16
N HIS A 743 -7.50 -7.41 24.47
CA HIS A 743 -7.49 -6.33 23.48
C HIS A 743 -6.05 -6.00 23.07
N VAL A 744 -5.83 -5.84 21.77
CA VAL A 744 -4.63 -5.16 21.23
C VAL A 744 -4.82 -3.66 21.50
N LEU A 745 -3.89 -3.02 22.19
CA LEU A 745 -3.97 -1.56 22.37
C LEU A 745 -3.46 -0.88 21.10
N GLY A 746 -4.38 -0.52 20.19
CA GLY A 746 -4.13 0.57 19.27
C GLY A 746 -4.15 1.86 20.10
N HIS A 747 -3.12 2.71 19.95
CA HIS A 747 -3.15 4.04 20.55
C HIS A 747 -4.48 4.71 20.14
N VAL A 748 -5.21 5.26 21.11
CA VAL A 748 -6.27 6.24 20.82
C VAL A 748 -5.53 7.51 20.37
N VAL A 749 -5.02 7.49 19.13
CA VAL A 749 -4.55 8.72 18.47
C VAL A 749 -5.78 9.22 17.79
N TYR A 750 -6.18 10.44 18.08
CA TYR A 750 -7.05 11.10 17.15
C TYR A 750 -6.25 11.30 15.86
N LEU A 751 -6.64 10.58 14.81
CA LEU A 751 -5.80 10.44 13.62
C LEU A 751 -5.89 11.68 12.74
N HIS A 752 -4.92 12.57 12.83
CA HIS A 752 -4.74 13.64 11.86
C HIS A 752 -3.87 13.19 10.67
N GLU A 753 -4.41 13.25 9.46
CA GLU A 753 -3.69 13.08 8.18
C GLU A 753 -2.82 11.82 7.98
N TRP A 754 -3.01 10.75 8.76
CA TRP A 754 -2.27 9.52 8.51
C TRP A 754 -2.74 8.89 7.19
N SER A 755 -1.88 8.93 6.18
CA SER A 755 -1.98 7.97 5.07
C SER A 755 -1.54 6.58 5.53
N SER A 756 -1.00 6.41 6.74
CA SER A 756 -0.49 5.13 7.23
C SER A 756 -1.17 4.63 8.50
N ILE A 757 -1.67 3.39 8.52
CA ILE A 757 -2.09 2.70 9.75
C ILE A 757 -1.09 1.61 10.07
N HIS A 758 -0.67 1.56 11.32
CA HIS A 758 0.27 0.59 11.87
C HIS A 758 -0.46 -0.32 12.87
N GLY A 759 -0.19 -1.62 12.82
CA GLY A 759 -0.70 -2.59 13.76
C GLY A 759 0.44 -3.43 14.32
N SER A 760 0.38 -3.75 15.61
CA SER A 760 1.29 -4.66 16.30
C SER A 760 0.48 -5.60 17.18
N TRP A 761 0.88 -6.86 17.28
CA TRP A 761 0.16 -7.89 18.02
C TRP A 761 1.11 -8.93 18.60
N SER A 762 0.65 -9.66 19.62
CA SER A 762 1.38 -10.80 20.19
C SER A 762 0.41 -11.93 20.49
N PHE A 763 0.79 -13.15 20.10
CA PHE A 763 0.04 -14.37 20.37
C PHE A 763 1.01 -15.44 20.86
N THR A 764 0.55 -16.29 21.76
CA THR A 764 1.27 -17.49 22.19
C THR A 764 0.38 -18.72 22.08
N ASP A 765 1.03 -19.81 21.70
CA ASP A 765 0.43 -21.14 21.59
C ASP A 765 1.40 -22.11 22.30
N PRO A 766 0.96 -22.79 23.37
CA PRO A 766 1.83 -23.65 24.18
C PRO A 766 2.26 -24.94 23.46
N GLU A 767 1.47 -25.43 22.51
CA GLU A 767 1.63 -26.77 21.93
C GLU A 767 2.21 -26.74 20.52
N SER A 768 1.83 -25.77 19.68
CA SER A 768 2.31 -25.67 18.30
C SER A 768 2.79 -24.27 17.93
N PRO A 769 3.78 -24.14 17.03
CA PRO A 769 4.28 -22.83 16.64
C PRO A 769 3.24 -22.07 15.80
N ILE A 770 3.25 -20.74 15.92
CA ILE A 770 2.50 -19.86 15.02
C ILE A 770 3.20 -19.84 13.66
N VAL A 771 2.43 -20.05 12.58
CA VAL A 771 2.94 -20.14 11.21
C VAL A 771 2.59 -18.94 10.35
N ASP A 772 1.55 -18.18 10.70
CA ASP A 772 1.14 -16.99 9.95
C ASP A 772 0.33 -16.01 10.82
N TYR A 773 0.56 -14.72 10.59
CA TYR A 773 -0.27 -13.63 11.07
C TYR A 773 -0.97 -12.95 9.90
N THR A 774 -2.28 -12.72 10.03
CA THR A 774 -3.06 -11.93 9.07
C THR A 774 -3.74 -10.76 9.78
N TRP A 775 -3.89 -9.63 9.08
CA TRP A 775 -4.50 -8.44 9.68
C TRP A 775 -5.38 -7.66 8.72
N ALA A 776 -6.37 -6.95 9.27
CA ALA A 776 -7.35 -6.15 8.56
C ALA A 776 -7.63 -4.83 9.29
N ILE A 777 -8.24 -3.89 8.57
CA ILE A 777 -8.64 -2.58 9.08
C ILE A 777 -10.09 -2.32 8.65
N GLY A 778 -10.93 -1.91 9.60
CA GLY A 778 -12.33 -1.59 9.32
C GLY A 778 -12.94 -0.59 10.29
N TYR A 779 -14.18 -0.20 10.02
CA TYR A 779 -14.95 0.72 10.88
C TYR A 779 -15.69 0.01 12.02
N SER A 780 -15.55 -1.31 12.12
CA SER A 780 -16.13 -2.16 13.15
C SER A 780 -15.13 -3.26 13.51
N GLU A 781 -15.28 -3.87 14.68
CA GLU A 781 -14.52 -5.07 15.05
C GLU A 781 -14.64 -6.15 13.95
N GLY A 782 -13.51 -6.70 13.51
CA GLY A 782 -13.44 -7.67 12.40
C GLY A 782 -13.75 -7.10 11.01
N GLY A 783 -13.98 -5.80 10.90
CA GLY A 783 -14.27 -5.12 9.65
C GLY A 783 -13.06 -5.08 8.71
N THR A 784 -13.36 -5.06 7.41
CA THR A 784 -12.38 -5.04 6.31
C THR A 784 -12.60 -3.88 5.34
N GLN A 785 -13.45 -2.92 5.71
CA GLN A 785 -13.92 -1.85 4.82
C GLN A 785 -12.79 -0.93 4.34
N ILE A 786 -11.73 -0.80 5.16
CA ILE A 786 -10.55 0.00 4.83
C ILE A 786 -9.47 -0.90 4.20
N GLN A 787 -9.24 -2.07 4.80
CA GLN A 787 -8.25 -3.04 4.33
C GLN A 787 -8.76 -4.47 4.56
N PRO A 788 -8.72 -5.34 3.52
CA PRO A 788 -8.99 -6.77 3.68
C PRO A 788 -7.87 -7.49 4.45
N PHE A 789 -8.17 -8.69 4.97
CA PHE A 789 -7.16 -9.52 5.62
C PHE A 789 -5.96 -9.77 4.71
N ARG A 790 -4.79 -9.38 5.19
CA ARG A 790 -3.51 -9.57 4.51
C ARG A 790 -2.57 -10.34 5.42
N SER A 791 -1.96 -11.41 4.89
CA SER A 791 -0.90 -12.14 5.59
C SER A 791 0.39 -11.33 5.61
N VAL A 792 1.07 -11.37 6.75
CA VAL A 792 2.42 -10.81 6.96
C VAL A 792 3.43 -11.88 7.40
N GLY A 793 3.08 -13.16 7.29
CA GLY A 793 3.91 -14.26 7.72
C GLY A 793 4.12 -14.23 9.23
N LEU A 794 5.37 -14.42 9.68
CA LEU A 794 5.73 -14.43 11.11
C LEU A 794 5.98 -13.04 11.70
N MET A 795 5.75 -11.97 10.94
CA MET A 795 5.89 -10.61 11.45
C MET A 795 4.74 -10.28 12.41
N ASN A 796 5.09 -9.86 13.62
CA ASN A 796 4.14 -9.47 14.66
C ASN A 796 3.73 -7.99 14.57
N PHE A 797 4.05 -7.33 13.46
CA PHE A 797 3.68 -5.96 13.15
C PHE A 797 3.41 -5.80 11.65
N ALA A 798 2.63 -4.80 11.28
CA ALA A 798 2.34 -4.47 9.89
C ALA A 798 1.96 -3.00 9.69
N VAL A 799 2.12 -2.53 8.45
CA VAL A 799 1.84 -1.15 8.06
C VAL A 799 1.11 -1.11 6.73
N ASN A 800 0.16 -0.19 6.58
CA ASN A 800 -0.44 0.16 5.31
C ASN A 800 -0.34 1.67 5.09
N ASN A 801 0.46 2.10 4.10
CA ASN A 801 0.88 3.49 3.87
C ASN A 801 0.00 4.35 2.94
N ASN A 802 -1.20 3.90 2.53
CA ASN A 802 -2.12 4.72 1.74
C ASN A 802 -3.59 4.50 2.13
N VAL A 803 -3.92 4.76 3.39
CA VAL A 803 -5.27 4.67 3.92
C VAL A 803 -6.01 6.00 3.72
N THR A 804 -7.28 5.91 3.31
CA THR A 804 -8.18 7.07 3.32
C THR A 804 -9.10 6.97 4.53
N LEU A 805 -8.98 7.96 5.42
CA LEU A 805 -9.74 8.01 6.66
C LEU A 805 -10.93 8.96 6.50
N VAL A 806 -12.02 8.68 7.21
CA VAL A 806 -13.21 9.53 7.21
C VAL A 806 -13.30 10.20 8.57
N HIS A 807 -13.41 11.52 8.57
CA HIS A 807 -13.56 12.31 9.79
C HIS A 807 -14.74 11.84 10.65
N ASN A 808 -14.57 11.85 11.97
CA ASN A 808 -15.55 11.45 12.97
C ASN A 808 -16.03 9.99 12.82
N THR A 809 -15.10 9.08 12.51
CA THR A 809 -15.37 7.63 12.47
C THR A 809 -14.42 6.86 13.38
N TYR A 810 -14.90 5.74 13.92
CA TYR A 810 -14.07 4.82 14.69
C TYR A 810 -13.45 3.77 13.77
N ILE A 811 -12.17 3.48 14.00
CA ILE A 811 -11.41 2.47 13.27
C ILE A 811 -10.96 1.39 14.23
N TYR A 812 -10.97 0.15 13.74
CA TYR A 812 -10.52 -1.04 14.42
C TYR A 812 -9.49 -1.77 13.56
N VAL A 813 -8.41 -2.21 14.19
CA VAL A 813 -7.42 -3.12 13.61
C VAL A 813 -7.72 -4.53 14.12
N THR A 814 -7.80 -5.51 13.22
CA THR A 814 -8.01 -6.91 13.57
C THR A 814 -6.79 -7.72 13.19
N ALA A 815 -6.25 -8.51 14.13
CA ALA A 815 -5.13 -9.43 13.89
C ALA A 815 -5.57 -10.87 14.16
N ILE A 816 -5.12 -11.80 13.32
CA ILE A 816 -5.41 -13.23 13.42
C ILE A 816 -4.10 -14.00 13.34
N ALA A 817 -3.80 -14.80 14.35
CA ALA A 817 -2.68 -15.73 14.37
C ALA A 817 -3.16 -17.13 13.99
N THR A 818 -2.43 -17.81 13.11
CA THR A 818 -2.69 -19.20 12.71
C THR A 818 -1.55 -20.09 13.19
N ASN A 819 -1.86 -21.16 13.93
CA ASN A 819 -0.85 -22.14 14.36
C ASN A 819 -0.56 -23.22 13.31
N ALA A 820 0.41 -24.09 13.58
CA ALA A 820 0.85 -25.14 12.64
C ALA A 820 -0.27 -26.12 12.26
N VAL A 821 -1.33 -26.21 13.07
CA VAL A 821 -2.49 -27.08 12.84
C VAL A 821 -3.62 -26.36 12.09
N GLY A 822 -3.45 -25.08 11.77
CA GLY A 822 -4.43 -24.26 11.08
C GLY A 822 -5.54 -23.67 11.97
N LEU A 823 -5.43 -23.81 13.30
CA LEU A 823 -6.33 -23.16 14.25
C LEU A 823 -5.99 -21.67 14.37
N ARG A 824 -7.01 -20.84 14.60
CA ARG A 824 -6.89 -19.37 14.49
C ARG A 824 -7.29 -18.68 15.78
N GLY A 825 -6.38 -17.87 16.32
CA GLY A 825 -6.65 -16.90 17.38
C GLY A 825 -6.94 -15.53 16.78
N VAL A 826 -7.91 -14.79 17.33
CA VAL A 826 -8.27 -13.43 16.87
C VAL A 826 -8.10 -12.43 18.00
N SER A 827 -7.60 -11.24 17.67
CA SER A 827 -7.58 -10.10 18.57
C SER A 827 -7.94 -8.80 17.83
N TYR A 828 -8.55 -7.87 18.56
CA TYR A 828 -9.06 -6.60 18.05
C TYR A 828 -8.41 -5.43 18.78
N SER A 829 -8.27 -4.30 18.08
CA SER A 829 -7.85 -3.06 18.71
C SER A 829 -8.98 -2.40 19.50
N ASP A 830 -8.60 -1.54 20.44
CA ASP A 830 -9.52 -0.52 20.96
C ASP A 830 -9.96 0.45 19.83
N PRO A 831 -11.14 1.10 19.96
CA PRO A 831 -11.65 2.01 18.94
C PRO A 831 -10.78 3.27 18.81
N ILE A 832 -10.32 3.56 17.59
CA ILE A 832 -9.53 4.75 17.28
C ILE A 832 -10.43 5.78 16.59
N LEU A 833 -10.64 6.96 17.20
CA LEU A 833 -11.42 8.02 16.57
C LEU A 833 -10.58 8.79 15.54
N VAL A 834 -11.14 9.05 14.36
CA VAL A 834 -10.50 9.88 13.34
C VAL A 834 -10.92 11.33 13.50
N ASP A 835 -9.97 12.21 13.83
CA ASP A 835 -10.15 13.65 13.86
C ASP A 835 -9.22 14.33 12.84
N LEU A 836 -9.82 15.10 11.92
CA LEU A 836 -9.11 15.76 10.82
C LEU A 836 -9.19 17.29 10.94
N THR A 837 -9.77 17.81 12.02
CA THR A 837 -10.00 19.24 12.21
C THR A 837 -9.15 19.77 13.37
N PRO A 838 -8.44 20.90 13.20
CA PRO A 838 -7.78 21.56 14.32
C PRO A 838 -8.80 22.18 15.29
N PRO A 839 -8.42 22.44 16.55
CA PRO A 839 -9.31 23.09 17.51
C PRO A 839 -9.75 24.47 17.01
N ASP A 840 -11.04 24.79 17.14
CA ASP A 840 -11.62 26.03 16.62
C ASP A 840 -11.53 27.15 17.66
N ILE A 841 -10.60 28.10 17.44
CA ILE A 841 -10.48 29.31 18.26
C ILE A 841 -11.53 30.31 17.76
N LYS A 842 -12.57 30.56 18.55
CA LYS A 842 -13.66 31.47 18.18
C LYS A 842 -13.22 32.93 18.18
N TYR A 843 -12.48 33.32 19.21
CA TYR A 843 -11.96 34.67 19.40
C TYR A 843 -10.79 34.68 20.38
N VAL A 844 -9.95 35.72 20.27
CA VAL A 844 -8.93 36.11 21.25
C VAL A 844 -9.10 37.61 21.47
N ASN A 845 -9.53 37.98 22.66
CA ASN A 845 -9.85 39.35 23.04
C ASN A 845 -8.77 39.87 23.98
N ASP A 846 -8.34 41.11 23.79
CA ASP A 846 -7.46 41.79 24.74
C ASP A 846 -8.32 42.40 25.85
N GLY A 847 -8.38 41.73 27.01
CA GLY A 847 -9.18 42.15 28.15
C GLY A 847 -9.56 40.98 29.06
N ALA A 848 -10.06 41.28 30.26
CA ALA A 848 -10.47 40.27 31.23
C ALA A 848 -11.83 39.60 30.88
N GLY A 849 -12.56 40.10 29.88
CA GLY A 849 -13.81 39.51 29.43
C GLY A 849 -14.31 40.07 28.10
N THR A 850 -14.53 41.37 28.03
CA THR A 850 -14.75 42.07 26.75
C THR A 850 -13.43 42.34 26.05
N ASP A 851 -13.50 42.58 24.76
CA ASP A 851 -12.39 43.07 23.95
C ASP A 851 -12.20 44.57 24.20
N GLU A 852 -10.99 45.00 24.53
CA GLU A 852 -10.64 46.36 24.92
C GLU A 852 -9.53 46.91 24.04
N ASP A 853 -9.83 47.98 23.30
CA ASP A 853 -8.85 48.64 22.42
C ASP A 853 -7.75 49.40 23.20
N ALA A 854 -8.03 49.77 24.46
CA ALA A 854 -7.11 50.56 25.30
C ALA A 854 -7.39 50.45 26.81
N TRP A 855 -6.34 50.53 27.63
CA TRP A 855 -6.45 50.74 29.09
C TRP A 855 -5.21 51.42 29.71
N GLU A 856 -5.31 51.74 31.01
CA GLU A 856 -4.28 52.49 31.76
C GLU A 856 -3.32 51.61 32.57
N PHE A 857 -3.67 50.35 32.77
CA PHE A 857 -2.94 49.44 33.64
C PHE A 857 -1.65 48.92 33.00
N ASN A 858 -0.67 48.62 33.83
CA ASN A 858 0.63 48.06 33.44
C ASN A 858 0.56 46.54 33.18
N GLU A 859 -0.63 46.01 32.96
CA GLU A 859 -0.88 44.60 32.72
C GLU A 859 -1.47 44.40 31.33
N VAL A 860 -1.18 43.26 30.73
CA VAL A 860 -1.85 42.78 29.53
C VAL A 860 -2.77 41.65 29.96
N THR A 861 -4.09 41.88 29.83
CA THR A 861 -5.11 40.85 30.08
C THR A 861 -5.62 40.31 28.75
N ALA A 862 -5.93 39.03 28.70
CA ALA A 862 -6.52 38.42 27.53
C ALA A 862 -7.51 37.32 27.91
N ASN A 863 -8.52 37.14 27.06
CA ASN A 863 -9.47 36.05 27.17
C ASN A 863 -9.81 35.45 25.80
N TRP A 864 -10.24 34.20 25.79
CA TRP A 864 -10.51 33.48 24.54
C TRP A 864 -11.57 32.39 24.73
N ALA A 865 -12.12 31.92 23.61
CA ALA A 865 -12.96 30.74 23.56
C ALA A 865 -12.46 29.78 22.49
N VAL A 866 -12.29 28.51 22.88
CA VAL A 866 -11.78 27.44 22.01
C VAL A 866 -12.66 26.23 22.19
N GLU A 867 -13.05 25.61 21.09
CA GLU A 867 -13.87 24.40 21.08
C GLU A 867 -13.26 23.36 20.15
N ASP A 868 -13.26 22.11 20.62
CA ASP A 868 -12.91 20.94 19.82
C ASP A 868 -13.85 19.81 20.26
N PRO A 869 -14.99 19.63 19.58
CA PRO A 869 -15.99 18.64 19.97
C PRO A 869 -15.59 17.20 19.64
N GLU A 870 -14.59 16.98 18.78
CA GLU A 870 -14.17 15.66 18.31
C GLU A 870 -13.12 15.01 19.21
N SER A 871 -11.98 15.67 19.42
CA SER A 871 -10.85 15.15 20.20
C SER A 871 -10.60 15.86 21.52
N GLY A 872 -11.21 17.02 21.71
CA GLY A 872 -10.99 17.87 22.86
C GLY A 872 -9.61 18.53 22.82
N ILE A 873 -9.46 19.57 23.63
CA ILE A 873 -8.24 20.38 23.69
C ILE A 873 -7.20 19.69 24.58
N LEU A 874 -6.02 19.43 24.04
CA LEU A 874 -4.89 18.86 24.79
C LEU A 874 -4.20 19.96 25.61
N LEU A 875 -3.77 21.03 24.95
CA LEU A 875 -3.17 22.19 25.61
C LEU A 875 -3.38 23.48 24.81
N CYS A 876 -3.41 24.60 25.52
CA CYS A 876 -3.31 25.93 24.92
C CYS A 876 -2.08 26.64 25.47
N GLN A 877 -1.46 27.46 24.63
CA GLN A 877 -0.35 28.33 24.98
C GLN A 877 -0.64 29.74 24.48
N TRP A 878 -0.25 30.75 25.26
CA TRP A 878 -0.36 32.14 24.86
C TRP A 878 1.00 32.85 24.86
N ALA A 879 1.13 33.86 24.02
CA ALA A 879 2.30 34.71 23.87
C ALA A 879 1.87 36.18 23.70
N ILE A 880 2.79 37.10 23.97
CA ILE A 880 2.56 38.55 23.84
C ILE A 880 3.67 39.15 23.00
N GLY A 881 3.31 40.03 22.05
CA GLY A 881 4.26 40.69 21.17
C GLY A 881 3.78 42.05 20.65
N TYR A 882 4.64 42.71 19.89
CA TYR A 882 4.36 44.02 19.27
C TYR A 882 3.68 43.91 17.89
N GLN A 883 3.47 42.68 17.41
CA GLN A 883 2.84 42.36 16.14
C GLN A 883 1.98 41.10 16.30
N PRO A 884 0.94 40.90 15.46
CA PRO A 884 0.19 39.65 15.43
C PRO A 884 1.12 38.45 15.25
N GLY A 885 0.95 37.41 16.06
CA GLY A 885 1.81 36.21 16.08
C GLY A 885 3.14 36.37 16.84
N GLY A 886 3.47 37.58 17.27
CA GLY A 886 4.73 37.89 17.96
C GLY A 886 4.79 37.36 19.39
N ASN A 887 6.01 37.03 19.84
CA ASN A 887 6.28 36.52 21.19
C ASN A 887 7.45 37.26 21.88
N ASP A 888 7.71 38.49 21.44
CA ASP A 888 8.86 39.32 21.86
C ASP A 888 8.78 39.77 23.32
N LEU A 889 7.57 39.89 23.88
CA LEU A 889 7.33 40.31 25.27
C LEU A 889 7.14 39.13 26.21
N LEU A 890 6.32 38.15 25.79
CA LEU A 890 6.11 36.91 26.51
C LEU A 890 6.24 35.74 25.52
N PRO A 891 7.19 34.81 25.73
CA PRO A 891 7.24 33.58 24.96
C PRO A 891 6.01 32.71 25.25
N TYR A 892 5.72 31.74 24.37
CA TYR A 892 4.59 30.82 24.53
C TYR A 892 4.63 30.14 25.90
N THR A 893 3.59 30.34 26.71
CA THR A 893 3.43 29.73 28.03
C THR A 893 2.12 28.95 28.07
N VAL A 894 2.13 27.76 28.68
CA VAL A 894 0.95 26.88 28.80
C VAL A 894 -0.09 27.52 29.72
N VAL A 895 -1.36 27.44 29.32
CA VAL A 895 -2.50 28.03 30.02
C VAL A 895 -3.62 27.01 30.17
N THR A 896 -4.25 27.02 31.33
CA THR A 896 -5.36 26.11 31.68
C THR A 896 -6.69 26.85 31.88
N THR A 897 -6.66 28.17 31.95
CA THR A 897 -7.82 29.05 32.12
C THR A 897 -8.09 29.86 30.87
N ALA A 898 -9.36 30.18 30.59
CA ALA A 898 -9.78 30.97 29.44
C ALA A 898 -9.48 32.47 29.55
N THR A 899 -8.94 32.92 30.70
CA THR A 899 -8.56 34.30 30.98
C THR A 899 -7.24 34.32 31.72
N VAL A 900 -6.34 35.20 31.32
CA VAL A 900 -4.98 35.33 31.87
C VAL A 900 -4.53 36.79 31.89
N TYR A 901 -3.48 37.08 32.66
CA TYR A 901 -2.86 38.40 32.69
C TYR A 901 -1.35 38.32 32.92
N LYS A 902 -0.62 39.34 32.46
CA LYS A 902 0.81 39.51 32.71
C LYS A 902 1.17 40.98 32.89
N GLU A 903 1.89 41.30 33.97
CA GLU A 903 2.39 42.65 34.24
C GLU A 903 3.73 42.92 33.53
N PHE A 904 3.88 44.13 32.99
CA PHE A 904 5.11 44.64 32.40
C PHE A 904 5.43 46.06 32.89
N PRO A 905 6.69 46.50 32.88
CA PRO A 905 7.01 47.91 33.12
C PRO A 905 6.34 48.80 32.06
N TYR A 906 5.67 49.88 32.47
CA TYR A 906 4.94 50.79 31.57
C TYR A 906 5.78 51.30 30.39
N SER A 907 7.09 51.51 30.59
CA SER A 907 8.02 51.95 29.56
C SER A 907 8.14 50.99 28.36
N VAL A 908 7.81 49.71 28.56
CA VAL A 908 7.84 48.66 27.53
C VAL A 908 6.55 48.67 26.71
N LEU A 909 5.41 49.00 27.34
CA LEU A 909 4.08 48.99 26.71
C LEU A 909 3.75 50.32 26.03
N SER A 910 4.24 51.43 26.58
CA SER A 910 3.89 52.79 26.18
C SER A 910 4.25 53.09 24.72
N GLY A 911 3.24 53.44 23.93
CA GLY A 911 3.41 53.89 22.54
C GLY A 911 3.43 52.75 21.50
N TYR A 912 3.26 51.50 21.92
CA TYR A 912 3.10 50.36 21.04
C TYR A 912 1.68 49.79 21.11
N THR A 913 1.27 49.06 20.07
CA THR A 913 0.07 48.21 20.09
C THR A 913 0.53 46.81 20.47
N ILE A 914 -0.07 46.25 21.50
CA ILE A 914 0.33 44.98 22.09
C ILE A 914 -0.68 43.93 21.66
N TYR A 915 -0.19 42.81 21.13
CA TYR A 915 -1.03 41.73 20.62
C TYR A 915 -0.87 40.50 21.50
N THR A 916 -1.99 39.87 21.81
CA THR A 916 -2.02 38.55 22.42
C THR A 916 -2.18 37.51 21.32
N THR A 917 -1.35 36.46 21.35
CA THR A 917 -1.47 35.32 20.42
C THR A 917 -1.75 34.05 21.21
N LEU A 918 -2.82 33.35 20.85
CA LEU A 918 -3.17 32.04 21.38
C LEU A 918 -2.85 30.96 20.35
N THR A 919 -2.25 29.87 20.81
CA THR A 919 -2.13 28.63 20.04
C THR A 919 -2.69 27.48 20.86
N CYS A 920 -3.54 26.67 20.27
CA CYS A 920 -4.13 25.51 20.93
C CYS A 920 -3.90 24.27 20.10
N GLU A 921 -3.67 23.15 20.78
CA GLU A 921 -3.45 21.83 20.21
C GLU A 921 -4.51 20.89 20.76
N ASN A 922 -5.11 20.09 19.89
CA ASN A 922 -6.08 19.07 20.28
C ASN A 922 -5.39 17.72 20.51
N HIS A 923 -6.12 16.72 21.01
CA HIS A 923 -5.55 15.38 21.21
C HIS A 923 -5.23 14.66 19.89
N ALA A 924 -5.59 15.25 18.74
CA ALA A 924 -5.17 14.81 17.41
C ALA A 924 -3.82 15.39 16.98
N GLY A 925 -3.16 16.24 17.79
CA GLY A 925 -1.90 16.89 17.40
C GLY A 925 -2.08 17.98 16.33
N LEU A 926 -3.32 18.37 16.03
CA LEU A 926 -3.62 19.51 15.18
C LEU A 926 -3.62 20.78 16.01
N SER A 927 -3.01 21.84 15.48
CA SER A 927 -2.92 23.12 16.15
C SER A 927 -3.59 24.24 15.36
N SER A 928 -4.18 25.18 16.10
CA SER A 928 -4.70 26.43 15.59
C SER A 928 -3.99 27.60 16.26
N VAL A 929 -3.95 28.74 15.57
CA VAL A 929 -3.33 29.98 16.05
C VAL A 929 -4.25 31.14 15.72
N MET A 930 -4.45 32.02 16.68
CA MET A 930 -5.18 33.28 16.51
C MET A 930 -4.53 34.38 17.34
N SER A 931 -4.47 35.59 16.78
CA SER A 931 -4.04 36.79 17.50
C SER A 931 -5.21 37.73 17.68
N SER A 932 -5.19 38.50 18.77
CA SER A 932 -6.09 39.63 18.98
C SER A 932 -5.86 40.74 17.96
N ASP A 933 -6.75 41.73 17.93
CA ASP A 933 -6.63 42.93 17.11
C ASP A 933 -5.74 44.03 17.74
N GLY A 934 -5.40 43.86 19.02
CA GLY A 934 -4.31 44.55 19.70
C GLY A 934 -4.77 45.71 20.59
N VAL A 935 -4.23 45.75 21.81
CA VAL A 935 -4.51 46.79 22.81
C VAL A 935 -3.43 47.86 22.86
N LYS A 936 -3.82 49.13 23.01
CA LYS A 936 -2.89 50.24 23.24
C LYS A 936 -2.93 50.74 24.68
N ILE A 937 -1.76 50.83 25.31
CA ILE A 937 -1.65 51.22 26.72
C ILE A 937 -1.14 52.67 26.81
N SER A 938 -1.93 53.55 27.45
CA SER A 938 -1.57 54.96 27.65
C SER A 938 -2.18 55.53 28.93
N ASN A 939 -1.40 56.32 29.66
CA ASN A 939 -1.84 57.07 30.83
C ASN A 939 -1.95 58.59 30.58
N GLN A 940 -1.66 59.07 29.37
CA GLN A 940 -1.64 60.49 29.03
C GLN A 940 -2.95 60.95 28.37
N PRO A 941 -3.39 62.21 28.60
CA PRO A 941 -4.48 62.83 27.84
C PRO A 941 -4.02 63.22 26.42
N PRO A 942 -4.97 63.52 25.50
CA PRO A 942 -4.64 63.98 24.14
C PRO A 942 -3.74 65.22 24.14
N SER A 943 -2.76 65.25 23.24
CA SER A 943 -1.85 66.37 23.05
C SER A 943 -2.50 67.49 22.24
N VAL A 944 -2.30 68.73 22.69
CA VAL A 944 -2.76 69.96 22.02
C VAL A 944 -1.65 70.72 21.30
N ALA A 945 -0.43 70.18 21.24
CA ALA A 945 0.73 70.93 20.76
C ALA A 945 0.60 71.42 19.31
N ALA A 946 -0.13 70.70 18.46
CA ALA A 946 -0.41 71.06 17.08
C ALA A 946 -1.88 71.46 16.86
N ALA A 947 -2.67 71.60 17.93
CA ALA A 947 -4.11 71.79 17.84
C ALA A 947 -4.47 73.24 17.47
N VAL A 948 -5.30 73.41 16.43
CA VAL A 948 -5.78 74.70 15.92
C VAL A 948 -7.31 74.67 15.85
N VAL A 949 -7.96 75.74 16.30
CA VAL A 949 -9.42 75.94 16.24
C VAL A 949 -9.71 77.24 15.50
N GLU A 950 -10.50 77.15 14.44
CA GLU A 950 -10.88 78.27 13.57
C GLU A 950 -12.40 78.47 13.58
N THR A 951 -12.83 79.73 13.61
CA THR A 951 -14.23 80.11 13.43
C THR A 951 -14.44 80.46 11.95
N LEU A 952 -15.47 79.89 11.34
CA LEU A 952 -15.82 80.18 9.95
C LEU A 952 -16.92 81.25 9.95
N PRO A 953 -16.63 82.46 9.45
CA PRO A 953 -17.54 83.59 9.57
C PRO A 953 -18.78 83.38 8.69
N LEU A 954 -19.94 83.77 9.20
CA LEU A 954 -21.23 83.62 8.54
C LEU A 954 -21.82 84.98 8.15
N SER A 955 -22.40 85.04 6.95
CA SER A 955 -23.16 86.21 6.47
C SER A 955 -24.66 85.95 6.49
N ILE A 956 -25.44 86.99 6.77
CA ILE A 956 -26.86 87.05 6.43
C ILE A 956 -27.15 87.89 5.18
N THR A 957 -26.13 88.54 4.62
CA THR A 957 -26.24 89.37 3.42
C THR A 957 -25.51 88.72 2.24
N GLU A 958 -25.64 89.32 1.07
CA GLU A 958 -24.88 88.90 -0.12
C GLU A 958 -23.37 89.18 -0.02
N TYR A 959 -22.95 89.99 0.96
CA TYR A 959 -21.55 90.34 1.18
C TYR A 959 -20.92 89.40 2.21
N ASN A 960 -19.77 88.83 1.86
CA ASN A 960 -19.05 87.97 2.78
C ASN A 960 -18.42 88.79 3.92
N PRO A 961 -18.58 88.36 5.18
CA PRO A 961 -17.89 88.97 6.31
C PRO A 961 -16.37 88.82 6.19
N ARG A 962 -15.64 89.75 6.79
CA ARG A 962 -14.17 89.86 6.74
C ARG A 962 -13.60 89.90 8.17
N ASP A 963 -12.30 89.66 8.32
CA ASP A 963 -11.55 89.85 9.57
C ASP A 963 -12.12 89.15 10.82
N SER A 964 -12.64 87.92 10.66
CA SER A 964 -13.25 87.10 11.72
C SER A 964 -14.55 87.65 12.33
N TYR A 965 -15.17 88.63 11.68
CA TYR A 965 -16.50 89.12 12.02
C TYR A 965 -17.58 88.20 11.46
N GLN A 966 -18.77 88.20 12.05
CA GLN A 966 -19.95 87.59 11.46
C GLN A 966 -21.20 88.42 11.75
N GLY A 967 -22.16 88.38 10.81
CA GLY A 967 -23.44 89.08 10.94
C GLY A 967 -24.57 88.24 11.52
N VAL A 968 -24.29 86.97 11.85
CA VAL A 968 -25.27 86.03 12.41
C VAL A 968 -25.09 85.97 13.93
N THR A 969 -26.19 86.14 14.68
CA THR A 969 -26.23 85.99 16.14
C THR A 969 -26.59 84.58 16.59
N ASP A 970 -27.20 83.79 15.70
CA ASP A 970 -27.85 82.55 16.11
C ASP A 970 -27.12 81.28 15.71
N ASN A 971 -26.07 81.40 14.89
CA ASN A 971 -25.32 80.27 14.35
C ASN A 971 -23.82 80.53 14.47
N ILE A 972 -23.04 79.48 14.65
CA ILE A 972 -21.59 79.52 14.51
C ILE A 972 -21.09 78.25 13.83
N ARG A 973 -20.11 78.42 12.95
CA ARG A 973 -19.37 77.30 12.34
C ARG A 973 -17.96 77.27 12.88
N LEU A 974 -17.53 76.10 13.32
CA LEU A 974 -16.18 75.85 13.82
C LEU A 974 -15.50 74.83 12.94
N LYS A 975 -14.17 74.93 12.87
CA LYS A 975 -13.28 73.92 12.31
C LYS A 975 -12.10 73.72 13.27
N TRP A 976 -11.68 72.49 13.51
CA TRP A 976 -10.49 72.22 14.34
C TRP A 976 -9.65 71.08 13.79
N THR A 977 -8.33 71.12 14.01
CA THR A 977 -7.36 70.10 13.56
C THR A 977 -6.21 69.96 14.55
N GLY A 978 -5.46 68.86 14.53
CA GLY A 978 -4.16 68.75 15.22
C GLY A 978 -4.21 68.31 16.69
N PHE A 979 -5.34 67.80 17.18
CA PHE A 979 -5.39 67.01 18.41
C PHE A 979 -4.84 65.61 18.13
N VAL A 980 -3.77 65.21 18.80
CA VAL A 980 -3.08 63.93 18.56
C VAL A 980 -3.03 63.12 19.85
N ASP A 981 -3.39 61.85 19.77
CA ASP A 981 -3.35 60.92 20.90
C ASP A 981 -2.95 59.53 20.41
N ASN A 982 -2.13 58.81 21.20
CA ASN A 982 -1.60 57.50 20.84
C ASN A 982 -2.69 56.40 20.81
N ILE A 983 -3.71 56.52 21.65
CA ILE A 983 -4.86 55.60 21.74
C ILE A 983 -6.07 56.08 20.92
N GLY A 984 -5.99 57.30 20.37
CA GLY A 984 -7.03 57.91 19.55
C GLY A 984 -7.99 58.80 20.35
N VAL A 985 -8.63 59.73 19.65
CA VAL A 985 -9.61 60.66 20.23
C VAL A 985 -11.02 60.08 20.05
N GLU A 986 -11.73 59.90 21.15
CA GLU A 986 -13.08 59.31 21.20
C GLU A 986 -14.15 60.37 20.96
N ARG A 987 -13.98 61.55 21.56
CA ARG A 987 -14.97 62.64 21.48
C ARG A 987 -14.37 64.01 21.69
N TYR A 988 -15.09 65.02 21.23
CA TYR A 988 -14.78 66.42 21.47
C TYR A 988 -15.85 67.08 22.36
N LYS A 989 -15.40 67.96 23.25
CA LYS A 989 -16.25 68.89 24.01
C LYS A 989 -16.00 70.31 23.53
N VAL A 990 -17.08 71.01 23.22
CA VAL A 990 -17.03 72.44 22.86
C VAL A 990 -17.65 73.26 23.98
N PHE A 991 -16.93 74.27 24.43
CA PHE A 991 -17.37 75.23 25.43
C PHE A 991 -17.67 76.56 24.75
N TYR A 992 -18.88 77.06 24.96
CA TYR A 992 -19.29 78.40 24.56
C TYR A 992 -19.60 79.20 25.82
N LYS A 993 -19.08 80.42 25.95
CA LYS A 993 -19.33 81.27 27.12
C LYS A 993 -20.11 82.52 26.72
N ASP A 994 -21.38 82.58 27.09
CA ASP A 994 -22.18 83.81 27.02
C ASP A 994 -22.21 84.47 28.39
N SER A 995 -21.83 85.75 28.45
CA SER A 995 -22.01 86.69 29.58
C SER A 995 -21.76 86.17 31.02
N GLY A 996 -20.99 85.09 31.18
CA GLY A 996 -20.61 84.49 32.47
C GLY A 996 -20.86 82.99 32.60
N THR A 997 -21.80 82.42 31.85
CA THR A 997 -22.19 80.99 31.88
C THR A 997 -21.58 80.21 30.71
N ALA A 998 -21.01 79.04 30.98
CA ALA A 998 -20.43 78.17 29.94
C ALA A 998 -21.43 77.07 29.56
N GLU A 999 -21.86 77.04 28.29
CA GLU A 999 -22.60 75.94 27.69
C GLU A 999 -21.63 74.89 27.14
N VAL A 1000 -21.95 73.60 27.34
CA VAL A 1000 -21.09 72.47 26.96
C VAL A 1000 -21.83 71.56 25.99
N MET A 1001 -21.21 71.28 24.85
CA MET A 1001 -21.73 70.38 23.83
C MET A 1001 -20.81 69.18 23.64
N PHE A 1002 -21.41 67.99 23.43
CA PHE A 1002 -20.72 66.71 23.32
C PHE A 1002 -20.94 66.10 21.94
N PHE A 1003 -19.86 65.58 21.35
CA PHE A 1003 -19.89 64.89 20.06
C PHE A 1003 -19.40 63.46 20.26
N ALA A 1004 -20.31 62.49 20.22
CA ALA A 1004 -19.98 61.07 20.19
C ALA A 1004 -19.96 60.56 18.73
N ASP A 1005 -18.99 59.70 18.43
CA ASP A 1005 -18.78 58.90 17.21
C ASP A 1005 -17.94 59.44 16.01
N VAL A 1006 -16.79 58.77 15.83
CA VAL A 1006 -16.14 58.11 14.65
C VAL A 1006 -16.25 58.70 13.23
N GLN A 1007 -16.31 60.00 13.05
CA GLN A 1007 -15.63 60.58 11.88
C GLN A 1007 -14.65 61.64 12.36
N ASP A 1008 -13.61 61.91 11.56
CA ASP A 1008 -12.78 63.10 11.67
C ASP A 1008 -13.66 64.35 11.48
N ILE A 1009 -14.56 64.61 12.43
CA ILE A 1009 -15.44 65.76 12.48
C ILE A 1009 -14.52 66.89 12.93
N LEU A 1010 -13.77 67.38 11.96
CA LEU A 1010 -12.92 68.56 12.05
C LEU A 1010 -13.78 69.83 11.86
N TYR A 1011 -15.11 69.71 11.76
CA TYR A 1011 -16.02 70.85 11.60
C TYR A 1011 -17.35 70.65 12.34
N ALA A 1012 -17.92 71.71 12.91
CA ALA A 1012 -19.26 71.68 13.48
C ALA A 1012 -20.04 72.96 13.15
N HIS A 1013 -21.34 72.82 12.92
CA HIS A 1013 -22.27 73.92 12.70
C HIS A 1013 -23.32 73.91 13.81
N PHE A 1014 -23.28 74.94 14.65
CA PHE A 1014 -24.25 75.13 15.73
C PHE A 1014 -25.32 76.11 15.28
N THR A 1015 -26.58 75.78 15.54
CA THR A 1015 -27.74 76.63 15.25
C THR A 1015 -28.54 76.88 16.53
N LYS A 1016 -29.26 78.00 16.59
CA LYS A 1016 -30.04 78.46 17.77
C LYS A 1016 -29.19 78.81 19.00
N MET A 1017 -27.96 79.28 18.80
CA MET A 1017 -27.16 79.89 19.86
C MET A 1017 -27.63 81.33 20.10
N SER A 1018 -27.29 81.95 21.23
CA SER A 1018 -27.52 83.38 21.46
C SER A 1018 -26.17 84.08 21.57
N LEU A 1019 -25.52 84.38 20.43
CA LEU A 1019 -24.22 85.02 20.44
C LEU A 1019 -24.34 86.50 20.84
N SER A 1020 -23.63 86.88 21.90
CA SER A 1020 -23.54 88.27 22.33
C SER A 1020 -22.85 89.13 21.25
N VAL A 1021 -23.32 90.36 21.04
CA VAL A 1021 -22.65 91.33 20.15
C VAL A 1021 -21.30 91.69 20.76
N GLY A 1022 -20.21 91.51 20.00
CA GLY A 1022 -18.83 91.59 20.49
C GLY A 1022 -18.04 90.28 20.35
N SER A 1023 -16.89 90.20 21.01
CA SER A 1023 -16.00 89.03 20.95
C SER A 1023 -16.53 87.90 21.82
N ASN A 1024 -16.79 86.75 21.19
CA ASN A 1024 -17.22 85.53 21.86
C ASN A 1024 -16.06 84.52 21.89
N ASN A 1025 -15.80 83.93 23.06
CA ASN A 1025 -14.77 82.91 23.24
C ASN A 1025 -15.39 81.52 23.09
N ILE A 1026 -14.82 80.73 22.18
CA ILE A 1026 -15.20 79.32 22.00
C ILE A 1026 -13.97 78.45 22.21
N SER A 1027 -14.05 77.41 23.04
CA SER A 1027 -12.95 76.49 23.24
C SER A 1027 -13.32 75.04 22.94
N VAL A 1028 -12.36 74.29 22.42
CA VAL A 1028 -12.51 72.86 22.08
C VAL A 1028 -11.55 72.04 22.93
N GLN A 1029 -12.03 70.90 23.43
CA GLN A 1029 -11.29 69.94 24.24
C GLN A 1029 -11.46 68.54 23.65
N ALA A 1030 -10.36 67.83 23.43
CA ALA A 1030 -10.37 66.45 22.98
C ALA A 1030 -10.41 65.50 24.18
N ILE A 1031 -11.07 64.35 24.01
CA ILE A 1031 -11.16 63.30 25.00
C ILE A 1031 -10.79 61.99 24.33
N ASN A 1032 -9.79 61.28 24.85
CA ASN A 1032 -9.38 59.98 24.32
C ASN A 1032 -10.32 58.83 24.71
N LYS A 1033 -10.06 57.62 24.19
CA LYS A 1033 -10.82 56.39 24.50
C LYS A 1033 -10.92 56.06 25.99
N LEU A 1034 -9.98 56.56 26.80
CA LEU A 1034 -9.96 56.39 28.27
C LEU A 1034 -10.63 57.54 29.02
N PHE A 1035 -11.40 58.37 28.32
CA PHE A 1035 -12.12 59.52 28.86
C PHE A 1035 -11.26 60.63 29.50
N LYS A 1036 -9.94 60.61 29.28
CA LYS A 1036 -9.03 61.68 29.72
C LYS A 1036 -9.14 62.87 28.79
N SER A 1037 -9.29 64.05 29.38
CA SER A 1037 -9.55 65.29 28.65
C SER A 1037 -8.27 66.11 28.49
N SER A 1038 -8.04 66.63 27.27
CA SER A 1038 -6.91 67.54 26.97
C SER A 1038 -7.09 68.90 27.64
N SER A 1039 -6.09 69.79 27.55
CA SER A 1039 -6.32 71.21 27.78
C SER A 1039 -7.24 71.81 26.69
N GLN A 1040 -7.88 72.94 26.99
CA GLN A 1040 -8.79 73.63 26.08
C GLN A 1040 -8.01 74.51 25.09
N VAL A 1041 -8.38 74.46 23.81
CA VAL A 1041 -7.85 75.35 22.76
C VAL A 1041 -8.93 76.37 22.39
N THR A 1042 -8.66 77.65 22.57
CA THR A 1042 -9.64 78.74 22.42
C THR A 1042 -9.49 79.48 21.09
N SER A 1043 -10.62 79.77 20.45
CA SER A 1043 -10.75 80.62 19.26
C SER A 1043 -11.76 81.74 19.53
N TYR A 1044 -11.69 82.80 18.73
CA TYR A 1044 -12.52 84.00 18.87
C TYR A 1044 -13.42 84.17 17.65
N SER A 1045 -14.65 84.62 17.88
CA SER A 1045 -15.55 85.10 16.82
C SER A 1045 -16.18 86.41 17.27
N THR A 1046 -16.12 87.44 16.43
CA THR A 1046 -16.70 88.74 16.74
C THR A 1046 -18.03 88.88 16.01
N VAL A 1047 -19.12 89.08 16.76
CA VAL A 1047 -20.44 89.32 16.16
C VAL A 1047 -20.70 90.81 16.07
N ASP A 1048 -20.98 91.30 14.87
CA ASP A 1048 -21.35 92.70 14.61
C ASP A 1048 -22.60 92.74 13.71
N ILE A 1049 -23.69 93.29 14.24
CA ILE A 1049 -24.96 93.44 13.54
C ILE A 1049 -25.26 94.90 13.15
N SER A 1050 -24.28 95.79 13.33
CA SER A 1050 -24.46 97.20 13.02
C SER A 1050 -24.47 97.41 11.49
N SER A 1051 -25.57 97.99 11.00
CA SER A 1051 -25.60 98.49 9.62
C SER A 1051 -24.95 99.88 9.57
N PRO A 1052 -24.17 100.19 8.52
CA PRO A 1052 -23.61 101.52 8.34
C PRO A 1052 -24.72 102.58 8.36
N LYS A 1053 -24.54 103.67 9.10
CA LYS A 1053 -25.51 104.76 9.17
C LYS A 1053 -25.29 105.71 8.00
N VAL A 1054 -26.37 106.07 7.30
CA VAL A 1054 -26.34 107.02 6.18
C VAL A 1054 -26.86 108.37 6.66
N ASP A 1055 -26.06 109.42 6.49
CA ASP A 1055 -26.53 110.78 6.67
C ASP A 1055 -27.47 111.15 5.50
N THR A 1056 -28.77 111.27 5.81
CA THR A 1056 -29.79 111.59 4.81
C THR A 1056 -29.73 113.05 4.36
N THR A 1057 -29.13 113.94 5.15
CA THR A 1057 -29.03 115.37 4.86
C THR A 1057 -27.93 115.70 3.86
N LYS A 1058 -26.93 114.83 3.72
CA LYS A 1058 -25.83 114.97 2.75
C LYS A 1058 -26.15 114.25 1.45
N THR A 1059 -25.69 114.77 0.33
CA THR A 1059 -25.80 114.16 -1.00
C THR A 1059 -24.42 113.77 -1.51
N LEU A 1060 -24.35 112.81 -2.44
CA LEU A 1060 -23.08 112.51 -3.13
C LEU A 1060 -22.57 113.77 -3.82
N THR A 1061 -21.30 114.11 -3.60
CA THR A 1061 -20.64 115.19 -4.33
C THR A 1061 -20.19 114.60 -5.65
N ILE A 1062 -20.76 115.09 -6.76
CA ILE A 1062 -20.46 114.58 -8.10
C ILE A 1062 -19.93 115.71 -8.94
N ASP A 1063 -18.65 115.62 -9.31
CA ASP A 1063 -17.96 116.61 -10.13
C ASP A 1063 -17.56 116.00 -11.48
N TRP A 1064 -17.59 116.84 -12.51
CA TRP A 1064 -17.14 116.49 -13.87
C TRP A 1064 -15.89 117.29 -14.22
N MET A 1065 -14.75 116.62 -14.35
CA MET A 1065 -13.48 117.26 -14.75
C MET A 1065 -12.71 116.35 -15.71
N ASN A 1066 -12.14 116.91 -16.78
CA ASN A 1066 -11.28 116.19 -17.74
C ASN A 1066 -11.90 114.90 -18.33
N ASN A 1067 -13.17 114.93 -18.74
CA ASN A 1067 -13.93 113.76 -19.24
C ASN A 1067 -14.06 112.59 -18.24
N LYS A 1068 -13.93 112.85 -16.94
CA LYS A 1068 -14.14 111.87 -15.87
C LYS A 1068 -15.11 112.39 -14.83
N VAL A 1069 -15.88 111.45 -14.27
CA VAL A 1069 -16.77 111.68 -13.15
C VAL A 1069 -15.99 111.38 -11.87
N VAL A 1070 -15.94 112.35 -10.97
CA VAL A 1070 -15.45 112.17 -9.61
C VAL A 1070 -16.66 112.12 -8.69
N VAL A 1071 -16.83 111.02 -7.96
CA VAL A 1071 -17.90 110.87 -6.98
C VAL A 1071 -17.25 110.76 -5.61
N SER A 1072 -17.65 111.62 -4.69
CA SER A 1072 -17.22 111.60 -3.29
C SER A 1072 -18.42 111.39 -2.37
N TRP A 1073 -18.23 110.54 -1.36
CA TRP A 1073 -19.19 110.25 -0.30
C TRP A 1073 -18.56 110.45 1.07
N ASP A 1074 -17.58 111.32 1.15
CA ASP A 1074 -16.88 111.63 2.37
C ASP A 1074 -17.86 112.10 3.48
N ASN A 1075 -17.75 111.50 4.66
CA ASN A 1075 -18.63 111.74 5.80
C ASN A 1075 -20.14 111.54 5.53
N ILE A 1076 -20.53 110.73 4.53
CA ILE A 1076 -21.93 110.33 4.28
C ILE A 1076 -22.28 109.06 5.05
N PHE A 1077 -21.34 108.12 5.14
CA PHE A 1077 -21.52 106.86 5.87
C PHE A 1077 -20.71 106.91 7.17
N THR A 1078 -21.31 106.45 8.27
CA THR A 1078 -20.63 106.28 9.56
C THR A 1078 -20.88 104.89 10.11
N SER A 1079 -19.86 104.31 10.76
CA SER A 1079 -19.90 102.97 11.33
C SER A 1079 -18.90 102.92 12.49
N ASP A 1080 -19.16 102.03 13.45
CA ASP A 1080 -18.28 101.79 14.59
C ASP A 1080 -17.03 100.98 14.16
N ASN A 1081 -17.11 100.29 13.01
CA ASN A 1081 -16.01 99.55 12.38
C ASN A 1081 -15.72 100.08 10.96
N ASP A 1082 -14.54 99.73 10.42
CA ASP A 1082 -14.12 100.10 9.07
C ASP A 1082 -15.16 99.71 8.00
N LEU A 1083 -15.35 100.59 7.03
CA LEU A 1083 -16.28 100.39 5.92
C LEU A 1083 -15.55 100.08 4.63
N PHE A 1084 -16.16 99.20 3.85
CA PHE A 1084 -15.87 99.00 2.44
C PHE A 1084 -16.97 99.64 1.61
N TYR A 1085 -16.66 100.07 0.39
CA TYR A 1085 -17.63 100.68 -0.49
C TYR A 1085 -17.67 99.94 -1.81
N GLU A 1086 -18.86 99.67 -2.31
CA GLU A 1086 -19.12 99.21 -3.66
C GLU A 1086 -19.78 100.36 -4.43
N VAL A 1087 -19.23 100.73 -5.58
CA VAL A 1087 -19.78 101.81 -6.42
C VAL A 1087 -20.22 101.28 -7.77
N SER A 1088 -21.44 101.62 -8.14
CA SER A 1088 -22.00 101.35 -9.46
C SER A 1088 -22.58 102.62 -10.07
N SER A 1089 -22.58 102.70 -11.40
CA SER A 1089 -23.07 103.87 -12.13
C SER A 1089 -23.63 103.46 -13.49
N GLY A 1090 -24.70 104.13 -13.90
CA GLY A 1090 -25.33 103.88 -15.18
C GLY A 1090 -26.11 105.06 -15.73
N SER A 1091 -26.49 104.96 -17.01
CA SER A 1091 -27.28 105.97 -17.70
C SER A 1091 -28.76 105.98 -17.30
N THR A 1092 -29.19 105.01 -16.50
CA THR A 1092 -30.54 104.92 -15.91
C THR A 1092 -30.42 104.65 -14.42
N GLN A 1093 -31.43 105.00 -13.64
CA GLN A 1093 -31.47 104.70 -12.21
C GLN A 1093 -31.30 103.18 -11.97
N GLY A 1094 -30.36 102.80 -11.11
CA GLY A 1094 -29.99 101.40 -10.86
C GLY A 1094 -29.19 100.72 -11.98
N GLY A 1095 -28.85 101.43 -13.06
CA GLY A 1095 -28.02 100.92 -14.14
C GLY A 1095 -26.55 100.79 -13.74
N VAL A 1096 -25.85 99.84 -14.37
CA VAL A 1096 -24.43 99.55 -14.12
C VAL A 1096 -23.58 99.63 -15.40
N ASN A 1097 -24.12 100.23 -16.47
CA ASN A 1097 -23.48 100.25 -17.79
C ASN A 1097 -22.29 101.22 -17.88
N ILE A 1098 -22.02 102.05 -16.87
CA ILE A 1098 -20.85 102.94 -16.82
C ILE A 1098 -19.76 102.33 -15.93
N ILE A 1099 -20.08 102.03 -14.67
CA ILE A 1099 -19.24 101.23 -13.77
C ILE A 1099 -20.10 100.21 -13.03
N GLN A 1100 -19.56 99.01 -12.85
CA GLN A 1100 -20.27 97.90 -12.22
C GLN A 1100 -19.47 97.41 -11.02
N TRP A 1101 -20.09 97.54 -9.84
CA TRP A 1101 -19.66 96.93 -8.56
C TRP A 1101 -18.18 97.12 -8.22
N GLN A 1102 -17.67 98.33 -8.37
CA GLN A 1102 -16.27 98.60 -8.08
C GLN A 1102 -16.06 98.74 -6.57
N GLU A 1103 -15.36 97.78 -5.97
CA GLU A 1103 -15.00 97.84 -4.55
C GLU A 1103 -13.84 98.82 -4.28
N THR A 1104 -13.92 99.57 -3.18
CA THR A 1104 -12.86 100.46 -2.68
C THR A 1104 -12.99 100.69 -1.16
N ARG A 1105 -11.88 100.98 -0.48
CA ARG A 1105 -11.89 101.49 0.92
C ARG A 1105 -11.85 103.04 0.97
N GLN A 1106 -11.65 103.70 -0.16
CA GLN A 1106 -11.57 105.15 -0.23
C GLN A 1106 -12.98 105.77 -0.23
N THR A 1107 -13.11 107.00 0.27
CA THR A 1107 -14.39 107.73 0.31
C THR A 1107 -14.72 108.49 -0.97
N SER A 1108 -13.95 108.25 -2.05
CA SER A 1108 -14.22 108.78 -3.38
C SER A 1108 -13.72 107.84 -4.46
N ILE A 1109 -14.29 107.95 -5.66
CA ILE A 1109 -13.84 107.24 -6.85
C ILE A 1109 -13.90 108.18 -8.06
N THR A 1110 -12.94 108.01 -8.96
CA THR A 1110 -12.92 108.70 -10.25
C THR A 1110 -13.02 107.68 -11.38
N PHE A 1111 -14.01 107.81 -12.26
CA PHE A 1111 -14.18 106.91 -13.41
C PHE A 1111 -14.49 107.68 -14.69
N GLY A 1112 -14.11 107.10 -15.82
CA GLY A 1112 -14.49 107.58 -17.16
C GLY A 1112 -15.68 106.80 -17.71
N PHE A 1113 -16.17 107.19 -18.88
CA PHE A 1113 -17.21 106.44 -19.59
C PHE A 1113 -16.62 105.35 -20.47
N PRO A 1114 -17.23 104.16 -20.53
CA PRO A 1114 -16.88 103.16 -21.55
C PRO A 1114 -17.22 103.69 -22.95
N SER A 1115 -16.43 103.26 -23.95
CA SER A 1115 -16.56 103.72 -25.35
C SER A 1115 -17.91 103.41 -26.00
N SER A 1116 -18.68 102.48 -25.42
CA SER A 1116 -20.02 102.11 -25.85
C SER A 1116 -21.10 103.13 -25.51
N ILE A 1117 -20.83 104.08 -24.62
CA ILE A 1117 -21.78 105.13 -24.21
C ILE A 1117 -21.36 106.46 -24.84
N PRO A 1118 -22.12 107.01 -25.80
CA PRO A 1118 -21.82 108.32 -26.37
C PRO A 1118 -22.00 109.40 -25.30
N VAL A 1119 -20.91 110.07 -24.95
CA VAL A 1119 -20.87 111.14 -23.95
C VAL A 1119 -21.40 112.43 -24.58
N THR A 1120 -22.71 112.65 -24.46
CA THR A 1120 -23.40 113.86 -24.96
C THR A 1120 -23.89 114.75 -23.82
N THR A 1121 -23.90 116.05 -24.03
CA THR A 1121 -24.47 117.04 -23.10
C THR A 1121 -25.89 116.66 -22.69
N GLY A 1122 -26.17 116.66 -21.39
CA GLY A 1122 -27.48 116.31 -20.83
C GLY A 1122 -27.72 114.82 -20.55
N LEU A 1123 -26.77 113.91 -20.83
CA LEU A 1123 -26.87 112.49 -20.48
C LEU A 1123 -27.01 112.34 -18.95
N PRO A 1124 -28.08 111.71 -18.44
CA PRO A 1124 -28.22 111.43 -17.01
C PRO A 1124 -27.26 110.32 -16.60
N VAL A 1125 -26.58 110.52 -15.48
CA VAL A 1125 -25.71 109.53 -14.84
C VAL A 1125 -26.21 109.34 -13.43
N HIS A 1126 -26.57 108.10 -13.11
CA HIS A 1126 -27.01 107.70 -11.78
C HIS A 1126 -25.89 106.89 -11.14
N VAL A 1127 -25.47 107.29 -9.94
CA VAL A 1127 -24.44 106.62 -9.17
C VAL A 1127 -25.05 106.06 -7.90
N THR A 1128 -24.72 104.81 -7.59
CA THR A 1128 -25.10 104.13 -6.35
C THR A 1128 -23.81 103.79 -5.62
N VAL A 1129 -23.69 104.30 -4.39
CA VAL A 1129 -22.61 103.94 -3.47
C VAL A 1129 -23.21 103.10 -2.35
N THR A 1130 -22.73 101.88 -2.18
CA THR A 1130 -23.12 100.96 -1.13
C THR A 1130 -21.96 100.86 -0.13
N ALA A 1131 -22.13 101.38 1.07
CA ALA A 1131 -21.20 101.14 2.18
C ALA A 1131 -21.51 99.79 2.82
N ILE A 1132 -20.49 99.00 3.12
CA ILE A 1132 -20.57 97.62 3.60
C ILE A 1132 -19.72 97.52 4.87
N SER A 1133 -20.29 97.04 5.96
CA SER A 1133 -19.59 96.78 7.22
C SER A 1133 -18.74 95.51 7.14
N VAL A 1134 -17.81 95.34 8.09
CA VAL A 1134 -16.98 94.14 8.24
C VAL A 1134 -17.78 92.84 8.37
N SER A 1135 -19.03 92.91 8.86
CA SER A 1135 -19.95 91.78 9.00
C SER A 1135 -20.90 91.58 7.81
N GLY A 1136 -20.78 92.40 6.76
CA GLY A 1136 -21.53 92.31 5.51
C GLY A 1136 -22.81 93.13 5.45
N PHE A 1137 -23.21 93.85 6.51
CA PHE A 1137 -24.37 94.74 6.46
C PHE A 1137 -24.08 95.94 5.58
N SER A 1138 -25.05 96.37 4.79
CA SER A 1138 -24.85 97.46 3.85
C SER A 1138 -25.86 98.58 3.97
N ALA A 1139 -25.45 99.77 3.56
CA ALA A 1139 -26.32 100.92 3.43
C ALA A 1139 -26.00 101.68 2.14
N VAL A 1140 -27.04 102.17 1.47
CA VAL A 1140 -26.93 102.68 0.10
C VAL A 1140 -27.23 104.17 0.05
N LYS A 1141 -26.44 104.91 -0.72
CA LYS A 1141 -26.74 106.29 -1.13
C LYS A 1141 -26.67 106.39 -2.65
N THR A 1142 -27.76 106.88 -3.24
CA THR A 1142 -27.83 107.15 -4.67
C THR A 1142 -27.71 108.64 -4.94
N GLY A 1143 -27.04 109.01 -6.04
CA GLY A 1143 -27.00 110.35 -6.58
C GLY A 1143 -27.21 110.31 -8.08
N SER A 1144 -27.61 111.45 -8.65
CA SER A 1144 -27.74 111.57 -10.09
C SER A 1144 -27.37 112.97 -10.53
N PHE A 1145 -26.74 113.08 -11.69
CA PHE A 1145 -26.44 114.36 -12.32
C PHE A 1145 -26.57 114.23 -13.84
N LYS A 1146 -26.61 115.36 -14.54
CA LYS A 1146 -26.55 115.39 -16.00
C LYS A 1146 -25.19 115.94 -16.42
N LEU A 1147 -24.61 115.35 -17.46
CA LEU A 1147 -23.35 115.87 -18.00
C LEU A 1147 -23.52 117.32 -18.49
N PRO A 1148 -22.62 118.24 -18.10
CA PRO A 1148 -22.70 119.66 -18.44
C PRO A 1148 -22.50 119.97 -19.93
#